data_AF-A0AAD8C2G2-F1
#
_entry.id   AF-A0AAD8C2G2-F1
#
_cell.length_a   1.000
_cell.length_b   1.000
_cell.length_c   1.000
_cell.angle_alpha   90.00
_cell.angle_beta   90.00
_cell.angle_gamma   90.00
#
_symmetry.space_group_name_H-M   'P 1'
#
loop_
_entity.id
_entity.type
_entity.pdbx_description
1 polymer ?
#
loop_
_entity_poly.entity_id
_entity_poly.type
_entity_poly.pdbx_seq_one_letter_code
_entity_poly.pdbx_strand_id
1 'polypeptide(L)'
;MTLLQHFVLFVSSILFATSELVIDVQPNVISAEITAQLVINCSITNNQVTHLDVIRSLTLSRYNETLKEFFDLITLEAKTLNLSQLVQLHHAQISFGNLYISLTLHNPTLFDAKVYRCKVEGDKTNAANSSIVTKKEVEYRTNTTALIEEIRRLKIVEKNDQCTLKKKDLTASHQRTKLHFVGSSKVIKELIEPLTLTCSLQDLDLNSTVQFMYILHESNGVIATINKDQPVVTTKQDSNFKTAKGELSETKSKASFIEVSWSFIKSSESGKYSCGAHVMGPDGRSERLNEMLAIIVSNPTFDDLIKVIPKLLRQVDKEKENILENKQNIYHIKEDINSKQQTIISIKDGLDTNKQNINTIKDDLETSRQNIKSITDDLNANKQSIASYNNESITLRQMVNNVQSDLSICKESIHSFSNDLDTNKQSIASYNDELNTFGQIVNSLKDDLRTNKQSLQTVTDEVNTNKDNINQLKEDLESNKQNIQNITKGVNTNRQNIMNLNKDVNTSQQSLSKLEVNLETHLTNLSTALTQIKENIKKGRPTSCREINSFQERVIVTLKSGLEVMCDTKTDGGGWIIFQRRINGKVDFYRGWKEYRDGFGDYNIGEFYLGNENIFKLTSTGQFDLRIDLEYRNAKYFAQYKDFKLLSETEKYKLQIGKYSGTAGDELSRHNNMYFTTFDRDNDISSGPNCAEYRSGAWWYAHCHDSNLNGQWGGTSNQKGMIWNQLTGWFNFITFTEMKIKEREKN
;
A
#
# COMPACT_ATOMS: atom_id res chain seq x y z
N MET A 1 74.76 4.81 -45.10
CA MET A 1 74.62 3.49 -44.45
C MET A 1 73.70 3.70 -43.26
N THR A 2 72.57 3.05 -43.04
CA THR A 2 71.79 1.97 -43.66
C THR A 2 70.50 2.00 -42.82
N LEU A 3 69.37 2.38 -43.41
CA LEU A 3 68.28 1.48 -43.81
C LEU A 3 67.60 0.70 -42.66
N LEU A 4 66.29 0.96 -42.56
CA LEU A 4 65.18 0.02 -42.34
C LEU A 4 64.79 -0.43 -40.91
N GLN A 5 63.51 -0.10 -40.61
CA GLN A 5 62.47 -1.00 -40.07
C GLN A 5 62.36 -1.21 -38.54
N HIS A 6 61.40 -0.53 -37.88
CA HIS A 6 60.09 -1.13 -37.51
C HIS A 6 59.20 -0.14 -36.74
N PHE A 7 57.98 0.02 -37.27
CA PHE A 7 56.69 0.33 -36.62
C PHE A 7 56.66 0.39 -35.09
N VAL A 8 56.07 1.45 -34.50
CA VAL A 8 54.94 1.40 -33.54
C VAL A 8 54.29 2.80 -33.40
N LEU A 9 53.06 2.90 -33.89
CA LEU A 9 51.89 3.63 -33.40
C LEU A 9 52.08 5.00 -32.70
N PHE A 10 51.91 6.07 -33.49
CA PHE A 10 51.26 7.30 -33.03
C PHE A 10 49.75 7.18 -33.28
N VAL A 11 48.96 6.85 -32.26
CA VAL A 11 47.53 7.20 -32.22
C VAL A 11 47.23 7.73 -30.83
N SER A 12 46.85 9.00 -30.81
CA SER A 12 46.34 9.74 -29.66
C SER A 12 45.26 8.96 -28.91
N SER A 13 45.49 8.70 -27.62
CA SER A 13 44.45 8.29 -26.67
C SER A 13 43.55 9.48 -26.33
N ILE A 14 42.70 9.86 -27.28
CA ILE A 14 41.48 10.61 -26.96
C ILE A 14 40.52 9.56 -26.38
N LEU A 15 40.24 9.61 -25.08
CA LEU A 15 39.09 8.93 -24.51
C LEU A 15 37.83 9.58 -25.12
N PHE A 16 37.39 9.07 -26.26
CA PHE A 16 36.02 9.27 -26.71
C PHE A 16 35.13 8.44 -25.78
N ALA A 17 34.33 9.11 -24.95
CA ALA A 17 33.23 8.47 -24.27
C ALA A 17 32.25 7.97 -25.35
N THR A 18 32.35 6.68 -25.72
CA THR A 18 31.43 6.06 -26.67
C THR A 18 30.08 5.88 -26.00
N SER A 19 29.05 6.54 -26.53
CA SER A 19 27.67 6.41 -26.09
C SER A 19 27.16 5.00 -26.42
N GLU A 20 26.96 4.17 -25.40
CA GLU A 20 26.68 2.74 -25.54
C GLU A 20 25.28 2.38 -25.01
N LEU A 21 24.59 1.48 -25.72
CA LEU A 21 23.33 0.87 -25.25
C LEU A 21 23.65 -0.13 -24.15
N VAL A 22 23.28 0.18 -22.92
CA VAL A 22 23.62 -0.60 -21.73
C VAL A 22 22.39 -1.34 -21.21
N ILE A 23 22.57 -2.63 -20.95
CA ILE A 23 21.67 -3.40 -20.10
C ILE A 23 22.42 -3.93 -18.87
N ASP A 24 22.03 -3.44 -17.70
CA ASP A 24 22.58 -3.86 -16.41
C ASP A 24 21.53 -4.60 -15.60
N VAL A 25 21.96 -5.63 -14.88
CA VAL A 25 21.08 -6.44 -14.05
C VAL A 25 21.70 -6.69 -12.68
N GLN A 26 20.95 -6.34 -11.62
CA GLN A 26 21.43 -6.42 -10.24
C GLN A 26 20.41 -7.08 -9.31
N PRO A 27 20.79 -8.16 -8.59
CA PRO A 27 22.00 -8.96 -8.79
C PRO A 27 21.92 -9.78 -10.10
N ASN A 28 23.07 -10.18 -10.65
CA ASN A 28 23.15 -11.04 -11.84
C ASN A 28 22.92 -12.54 -11.54
N VAL A 29 22.83 -12.89 -10.25
CA VAL A 29 22.47 -14.22 -9.75
C VAL A 29 21.35 -14.08 -8.73
N ILE A 30 20.28 -14.87 -8.86
CA ILE A 30 19.10 -14.82 -7.98
C ILE A 30 18.79 -16.17 -7.31
N SER A 31 18.15 -16.10 -6.14
CA SER A 31 17.61 -17.23 -5.36
C SER A 31 16.30 -16.80 -4.69
N ALA A 32 15.29 -17.67 -4.73
CA ALA A 32 13.93 -17.38 -4.27
C ALA A 32 13.84 -17.05 -2.76
N GLU A 33 14.79 -17.51 -1.95
CA GLU A 33 14.78 -17.35 -0.49
C GLU A 33 15.61 -16.16 0.00
N ILE A 34 16.50 -15.59 -0.83
CA ILE A 34 17.51 -14.60 -0.41
C ILE A 34 17.43 -13.31 -1.23
N THR A 35 17.06 -13.40 -2.51
CA THR A 35 17.01 -12.23 -3.38
C THR A 35 15.68 -11.50 -3.19
N ALA A 36 15.71 -10.37 -2.48
CA ALA A 36 14.50 -9.57 -2.26
C ALA A 36 14.02 -8.83 -3.53
N GLN A 37 14.95 -8.44 -4.40
CA GLN A 37 14.64 -7.74 -5.65
C GLN A 37 15.66 -8.01 -6.76
N LEU A 38 15.17 -8.05 -8.00
CA LEU A 38 15.96 -8.09 -9.23
C LEU A 38 15.67 -6.83 -10.04
N VAL A 39 16.70 -6.02 -10.31
CA VAL A 39 16.58 -4.78 -11.08
C VAL A 39 17.23 -4.94 -12.44
N ILE A 40 16.50 -4.64 -13.51
CA ILE A 40 16.94 -4.72 -14.90
C ILE A 40 16.85 -3.32 -15.51
N ASN A 41 18.00 -2.72 -15.79
CA ASN A 41 18.13 -1.38 -16.33
C ASN A 41 18.55 -1.45 -17.79
N CYS A 42 17.71 -0.96 -18.69
CA CYS A 42 17.97 -0.78 -20.11
C CYS A 42 18.08 0.72 -20.38
N SER A 43 19.26 1.21 -20.75
CA SER A 43 19.51 2.66 -20.87
C SER A 43 20.50 2.98 -21.98
N ILE A 44 20.45 4.22 -22.46
CA ILE A 44 21.42 4.77 -23.41
C ILE A 44 22.31 5.75 -22.65
N THR A 45 23.61 5.46 -22.60
CA THR A 45 24.57 6.36 -21.97
C THR A 45 24.86 7.55 -22.89
N ASN A 46 24.90 8.78 -22.34
CA ASN A 46 25.25 10.02 -23.07
C ASN A 46 24.30 10.49 -24.20
N ASN A 47 23.01 10.14 -24.16
CA ASN A 47 21.96 10.67 -25.06
C ASN A 47 22.20 10.52 -26.58
N GLN A 48 23.15 9.69 -26.99
CA GLN A 48 23.42 9.34 -28.38
C GLN A 48 23.64 7.83 -28.45
N VAL A 49 23.33 7.20 -29.58
CA VAL A 49 23.75 5.81 -29.84
C VAL A 49 24.56 5.87 -31.12
N THR A 50 25.76 5.30 -31.11
CA THR A 50 26.59 5.24 -32.31
C THR A 50 25.78 4.66 -33.48
N HIS A 51 25.75 5.38 -34.60
CA HIS A 51 25.01 5.03 -35.83
C HIS A 51 23.47 5.20 -35.80
N LEU A 52 22.89 5.98 -34.90
CA LEU A 52 21.48 6.40 -34.94
C LEU A 52 21.35 7.92 -34.76
N ASP A 53 20.70 8.60 -35.71
CA ASP A 53 20.50 10.06 -35.68
C ASP A 53 19.20 10.44 -34.95
N VAL A 54 18.17 9.59 -35.05
CA VAL A 54 16.89 9.76 -34.33
C VAL A 54 16.51 8.45 -33.67
N ILE A 55 16.32 8.47 -32.35
CA ILE A 55 15.81 7.32 -31.58
C ILE A 55 14.28 7.33 -31.66
N ARG A 56 13.69 6.22 -32.11
CA ARG A 56 12.23 6.03 -32.18
C ARG A 56 11.69 5.31 -30.96
N SER A 57 12.36 4.24 -30.52
CA SER A 57 11.90 3.44 -29.39
C SER A 57 13.05 2.77 -28.64
N LEU A 58 12.80 2.49 -27.36
CA LEU A 58 13.63 1.66 -26.50
C LEU A 58 12.75 0.51 -25.98
N THR A 59 13.20 -0.73 -26.12
CA THR A 59 12.42 -1.92 -25.80
C THR A 59 13.21 -2.86 -24.90
N LEU A 60 12.61 -3.25 -23.78
CA LEU A 60 13.10 -4.31 -22.90
C LEU A 60 12.32 -5.60 -23.19
N SER A 61 13.03 -6.65 -23.60
CA SER A 61 12.47 -7.97 -23.89
C SER A 61 13.03 -9.05 -22.97
N ARG A 62 12.29 -10.13 -22.76
CA ARG A 62 12.73 -11.33 -22.02
C ARG A 62 12.66 -12.57 -22.93
N TYR A 63 13.71 -13.38 -22.89
CA TYR A 63 13.78 -14.61 -23.68
C TYR A 63 12.79 -15.66 -23.16
N ASN A 64 12.08 -16.29 -24.07
CA ASN A 64 11.21 -17.43 -23.79
C ASN A 64 11.78 -18.68 -24.42
N GLU A 65 12.12 -19.64 -23.57
CA GLU A 65 12.75 -20.90 -23.97
C GLU A 65 11.81 -21.83 -24.75
N THR A 66 10.51 -21.79 -24.45
CA THR A 66 9.49 -22.63 -25.11
C THR A 66 9.31 -22.24 -26.57
N LEU A 67 9.24 -20.94 -26.85
CA LEU A 67 9.00 -20.41 -28.20
C LEU A 67 10.30 -20.03 -28.92
N LYS A 68 11.45 -20.08 -28.23
CA LYS A 68 12.78 -19.69 -28.72
C LYS A 68 12.85 -18.28 -29.29
N GLU A 69 12.04 -17.37 -28.73
CA GLU A 69 11.91 -15.97 -29.14
C GLU A 69 11.97 -15.03 -27.94
N PHE A 70 12.21 -13.75 -28.19
CA PHE A 70 12.16 -12.70 -27.17
C PHE A 70 10.79 -12.05 -27.17
N PHE A 71 10.15 -12.03 -26.00
CA PHE A 71 8.92 -11.25 -25.78
C PHE A 71 9.26 -9.86 -25.30
N ASP A 72 8.77 -8.86 -26.02
CA ASP A 72 8.84 -7.48 -25.58
C ASP A 72 7.98 -7.32 -24.33
N LEU A 73 8.61 -6.93 -23.22
CA LEU A 73 7.92 -6.70 -21.96
C LEU A 73 7.39 -5.27 -21.93
N ILE A 74 8.27 -4.32 -22.28
CA ILE A 74 8.05 -2.89 -22.18
C ILE A 74 8.68 -2.22 -23.39
N THR A 75 7.91 -1.39 -24.10
CA THR A 75 8.41 -0.53 -25.17
C THR A 75 8.12 0.92 -24.83
N LEU A 76 9.16 1.75 -24.83
CA LEU A 76 9.09 3.19 -24.65
C LEU A 76 9.26 3.87 -26.02
N GLU A 77 8.27 4.61 -26.46
CA GLU A 77 8.37 5.45 -27.65
C GLU A 77 9.09 6.76 -27.29
N ALA A 78 10.22 7.03 -27.92
CA ALA A 78 11.12 8.11 -27.52
C ALA A 78 10.56 9.52 -27.78
N LYS A 79 9.64 9.67 -28.74
CA LYS A 79 9.03 10.97 -29.10
C LYS A 79 7.84 11.34 -28.21
N THR A 80 7.01 10.37 -27.88
CA THR A 80 5.77 10.57 -27.09
C THR A 80 5.97 10.27 -25.61
N LEU A 81 7.08 9.60 -25.25
CA LEU A 81 7.32 8.98 -23.95
C LEU A 81 6.20 8.02 -23.54
N ASN A 82 5.47 7.49 -24.52
CA ASN A 82 4.42 6.53 -24.27
C ASN A 82 5.04 5.16 -23.97
N LEU A 83 4.63 4.58 -22.84
CA LEU A 83 5.11 3.28 -22.39
C LEU A 83 4.05 2.21 -22.66
N SER A 84 4.35 1.31 -23.58
CA SER A 84 3.52 0.15 -23.88
C SER A 84 4.02 -1.07 -23.08
N GLN A 85 3.24 -1.48 -22.09
CA GLN A 85 3.43 -2.75 -21.39
C GLN A 85 2.70 -3.86 -22.16
N LEU A 86 3.46 -4.80 -22.72
CA LEU A 86 2.93 -5.85 -23.61
C LEU A 86 2.68 -7.17 -22.86
N VAL A 87 3.13 -7.27 -21.61
CA VAL A 87 2.94 -8.44 -20.72
C VAL A 87 2.59 -7.96 -19.31
N GLN A 88 1.56 -8.55 -18.70
CA GLN A 88 1.18 -8.26 -17.32
C GLN A 88 2.24 -8.81 -16.35
N LEU A 89 2.86 -7.94 -15.55
CA LEU A 89 3.89 -8.28 -14.57
C LEU A 89 3.31 -8.13 -13.16
N HIS A 90 3.20 -9.22 -12.41
CA HIS A 90 2.78 -9.19 -11.01
C HIS A 90 3.95 -8.82 -10.11
N HIS A 91 3.72 -7.94 -9.12
CA HIS A 91 4.71 -7.51 -8.13
C HIS A 91 5.98 -6.86 -8.72
N ALA A 92 5.81 -6.07 -9.77
CA ALA A 92 6.90 -5.36 -10.44
C ALA A 92 6.72 -3.84 -10.36
N GLN A 93 7.83 -3.11 -10.19
CA GLN A 93 7.88 -1.66 -10.32
C GLN A 93 8.61 -1.29 -11.62
N ILE A 94 7.98 -0.42 -12.41
CA ILE A 94 8.55 0.09 -13.66
C ILE A 94 8.89 1.57 -13.45
N SER A 95 10.11 1.96 -13.79
CA SER A 95 10.47 3.37 -13.95
C SER A 95 11.06 3.59 -15.33
N PHE A 96 10.77 4.74 -15.91
CA PHE A 96 11.24 5.10 -17.24
C PHE A 96 11.42 6.61 -17.31
N GLY A 97 12.24 7.05 -18.26
CA GLY A 97 12.45 8.45 -18.57
C GLY A 97 13.07 8.58 -19.95
N ASN A 98 13.58 9.77 -20.29
CA ASN A 98 14.26 9.97 -21.56
C ASN A 98 15.40 8.95 -21.70
N LEU A 99 15.20 7.97 -22.59
CA LEU A 99 16.20 6.98 -23.00
C LEU A 99 16.61 5.94 -21.94
N TYR A 100 15.73 5.66 -20.95
CA TYR A 100 15.90 4.49 -20.08
C TYR A 100 14.58 3.82 -19.67
N ILE A 101 14.65 2.51 -19.44
CA ILE A 101 13.62 1.65 -18.84
C ILE A 101 14.28 0.85 -17.72
N SER A 102 13.71 0.89 -16.53
CA SER A 102 14.11 0.10 -15.38
C SER A 102 12.94 -0.74 -14.90
N LEU A 103 13.13 -2.06 -14.88
CA LEU A 103 12.18 -3.04 -14.35
C LEU A 103 12.71 -3.62 -13.04
N THR A 104 11.97 -3.44 -11.95
CA THR A 104 12.25 -4.06 -10.65
C THR A 104 11.24 -5.17 -10.39
N LEU A 105 11.71 -6.40 -10.21
CA LEU A 105 10.90 -7.55 -9.82
C LEU A 105 11.13 -7.83 -8.33
N HIS A 106 10.07 -7.82 -7.52
CA HIS A 106 10.16 -8.15 -6.09
C HIS A 106 9.98 -9.65 -5.88
N ASN A 107 10.82 -10.24 -5.00
CA ASN A 107 10.88 -11.68 -4.74
C ASN A 107 11.04 -12.54 -6.01
N PRO A 108 12.08 -12.30 -6.83
CA PRO A 108 12.30 -13.01 -8.09
C PRO A 108 12.48 -14.53 -7.88
N THR A 109 11.87 -15.31 -8.76
CA THR A 109 11.86 -16.78 -8.72
C THR A 109 12.76 -17.37 -9.81
N LEU A 110 12.87 -18.71 -9.86
CA LEU A 110 13.51 -19.42 -10.98
C LEU A 110 12.95 -19.00 -12.35
N PHE A 111 11.68 -18.57 -12.42
CA PHE A 111 11.08 -18.11 -13.67
C PHE A 111 11.68 -16.79 -14.18
N ASP A 112 12.24 -15.98 -13.29
CA ASP A 112 12.78 -14.65 -13.59
C ASP A 112 14.25 -14.69 -14.02
N ALA A 113 14.93 -15.83 -13.81
CA ALA A 113 16.28 -16.13 -14.29
C ALA A 113 16.24 -16.45 -15.79
N LYS A 114 16.27 -15.40 -16.61
CA LYS A 114 16.21 -15.45 -18.07
C LYS A 114 17.23 -14.50 -18.69
N VAL A 115 17.42 -14.63 -20.00
CA VAL A 115 18.16 -13.63 -20.79
C VAL A 115 17.24 -12.45 -21.09
N TYR A 116 17.64 -11.27 -20.67
CA TYR A 116 16.98 -10.00 -20.98
C TYR A 116 17.72 -9.31 -22.12
N ARG A 117 16.96 -8.56 -22.93
CA ARG A 117 17.42 -7.87 -24.12
C ARG A 117 16.95 -6.44 -24.10
N CYS A 118 17.87 -5.51 -24.24
CA CYS A 118 17.61 -4.09 -24.46
C CYS A 118 17.81 -3.81 -25.96
N LYS A 119 16.79 -3.26 -26.62
CA LYS A 119 16.80 -2.94 -28.06
C LYS A 119 16.46 -1.47 -28.23
N VAL A 120 17.21 -0.76 -29.04
CA VAL A 120 16.88 0.59 -29.51
C VAL A 120 16.63 0.56 -31.01
N GLU A 121 15.56 1.23 -31.46
CA GLU A 121 15.25 1.40 -32.88
C GLU A 121 15.30 2.88 -33.25
N GLY A 122 15.82 3.18 -34.44
CA GLY A 122 15.94 4.55 -34.90
C GLY A 122 16.32 4.67 -36.37
N ASP A 123 16.46 5.92 -36.81
CA ASP A 123 16.82 6.28 -38.18
C ASP A 123 18.28 6.67 -38.32
N LYS A 124 18.84 6.28 -39.46
CA LYS A 124 20.09 6.83 -39.99
C LYS A 124 19.79 7.95 -41.00
N THR A 125 20.75 8.83 -41.22
CA THR A 125 20.80 9.94 -42.19
C THR A 125 20.29 9.61 -43.61
N ASN A 126 20.21 8.34 -43.99
CA ASN A 126 19.68 7.87 -45.29
C ASN A 126 18.24 7.31 -45.24
N ALA A 127 17.47 7.58 -44.17
CA ALA A 127 16.10 7.07 -43.93
C ALA A 127 15.99 5.52 -43.86
N ALA A 128 17.10 4.82 -43.58
CA ALA A 128 17.09 3.39 -43.33
C ALA A 128 16.83 3.11 -41.83
N ASN A 129 15.78 2.33 -41.54
CA ASN A 129 15.52 1.82 -40.19
C ASN A 129 16.69 0.96 -39.73
N SER A 130 17.24 1.24 -38.55
CA SER A 130 18.25 0.38 -37.94
C SER A 130 17.96 0.14 -36.46
N SER A 131 18.39 -1.00 -35.95
CA SER A 131 18.19 -1.38 -34.56
C SER A 131 19.49 -1.89 -33.95
N ILE A 132 19.73 -1.52 -32.69
CA ILE A 132 20.90 -1.92 -31.90
C ILE A 132 20.40 -2.68 -30.68
N VAL A 133 21.11 -3.75 -30.31
CA VAL A 133 20.65 -4.70 -29.29
C VAL A 133 21.79 -5.09 -28.36
N THR A 134 21.52 -5.06 -27.06
CA THR A 134 22.40 -5.58 -25.99
C THR A 134 21.63 -6.60 -25.15
N LYS A 135 22.30 -7.63 -24.62
CA LYS A 135 21.68 -8.69 -23.81
C LYS A 135 22.41 -8.89 -22.48
N LYS A 136 21.67 -9.31 -21.44
CA LYS A 136 22.22 -9.73 -20.14
C LYS A 136 21.47 -10.95 -19.61
N GLU A 137 22.21 -11.93 -19.11
CA GLU A 137 21.64 -13.13 -18.49
C GLU A 137 21.54 -12.97 -16.97
N VAL A 138 20.47 -13.54 -16.42
CA VAL A 138 20.26 -13.68 -14.97
C VAL A 138 20.30 -15.16 -14.63
N GLU A 139 21.25 -15.57 -13.80
CA GLU A 139 21.41 -16.96 -13.38
C GLU A 139 20.57 -17.27 -12.14
N TYR A 140 19.99 -18.48 -12.07
CA TYR A 140 19.38 -19.02 -10.84
C TYR A 140 20.32 -20.00 -10.16
N ARG A 141 20.52 -19.88 -8.84
CA ARG A 141 21.28 -20.86 -8.05
C ARG A 141 20.55 -21.22 -6.76
N THR A 142 20.68 -22.49 -6.34
CA THR A 142 20.14 -22.97 -5.07
C THR A 142 21.04 -22.55 -3.88
N ASN A 143 20.42 -22.50 -2.70
CA ASN A 143 20.86 -21.87 -1.44
C ASN A 143 22.36 -22.08 -1.08
N THR A 144 22.92 -23.26 -1.30
CA THR A 144 24.30 -23.59 -0.89
C THR A 144 25.37 -22.93 -1.75
N THR A 145 25.09 -22.64 -3.03
CA THR A 145 26.10 -22.15 -3.99
C THR A 145 26.09 -20.63 -4.12
N ALA A 146 24.93 -19.98 -3.96
CA ALA A 146 24.80 -18.53 -3.94
C ALA A 146 25.49 -17.91 -2.70
N LEU A 147 25.37 -18.57 -1.55
CA LEU A 147 26.05 -18.17 -0.31
C LEU A 147 27.58 -18.27 -0.44
N ILE A 148 28.09 -19.31 -1.11
CA ILE A 148 29.54 -19.51 -1.33
C ILE A 148 30.12 -18.45 -2.28
N GLU A 149 29.38 -18.01 -3.30
CA GLU A 149 29.88 -16.94 -4.18
C GLU A 149 29.76 -15.54 -3.58
N GLU A 150 28.73 -15.25 -2.78
CA GLU A 150 28.68 -13.99 -2.03
C GLU A 150 29.80 -13.93 -0.97
N ILE A 151 30.11 -15.06 -0.32
CA ILE A 151 31.27 -15.21 0.57
C ILE A 151 32.60 -15.07 -0.20
N ARG A 152 32.73 -15.59 -1.43
CA ARG A 152 33.93 -15.41 -2.26
C ARG A 152 34.10 -13.97 -2.74
N ARG A 153 33.01 -13.29 -3.10
CA ARG A 153 33.03 -11.87 -3.47
C ARG A 153 33.48 -10.99 -2.30
N LEU A 154 33.03 -11.30 -1.08
CA LEU A 154 33.46 -10.62 0.14
C LEU A 154 34.90 -10.98 0.55
N LYS A 155 35.38 -12.21 0.28
CA LYS A 155 36.76 -12.64 0.56
C LYS A 155 37.81 -12.08 -0.40
N ILE A 156 37.45 -11.70 -1.64
CA ILE A 156 38.41 -11.12 -2.60
C ILE A 156 38.83 -9.71 -2.19
N VAL A 157 38.01 -8.98 -1.42
CA VAL A 157 38.36 -7.66 -0.87
C VAL A 157 39.31 -7.78 0.33
N GLU A 158 39.29 -8.89 1.06
CA GLU A 158 40.10 -9.11 2.28
C GLU A 158 41.56 -9.51 2.00
N LYS A 159 41.91 -9.94 0.79
CA LYS A 159 43.24 -10.50 0.48
C LYS A 159 44.26 -9.50 -0.06
N ASN A 160 43.86 -8.26 -0.36
CA ASN A 160 44.75 -7.22 -0.90
C ASN A 160 45.29 -6.22 0.14
N ASP A 161 44.88 -6.30 1.41
CA ASP A 161 45.37 -5.41 2.47
C ASP A 161 46.28 -6.15 3.47
N GLN A 162 47.44 -6.61 2.99
CA GLN A 162 48.61 -6.81 3.85
C GLN A 162 49.72 -5.84 3.44
N CYS A 163 49.77 -4.70 4.11
CA CYS A 163 51.00 -3.93 4.27
C CYS A 163 51.24 -3.63 5.74
N THR A 164 52.29 -4.24 6.27
CA THR A 164 52.87 -3.99 7.58
C THR A 164 53.57 -2.63 7.58
N LEU A 165 53.19 -1.73 8.48
CA LEU A 165 53.95 -0.51 8.75
C LEU A 165 54.42 -0.49 10.20
N LYS A 166 55.75 -0.56 10.36
CA LYS A 166 56.48 -0.30 11.60
C LYS A 166 56.16 1.11 12.08
N LYS A 167 55.85 1.22 13.38
CA LYS A 167 55.80 2.48 14.12
C LYS A 167 57.14 3.22 14.04
N LYS A 168 57.08 4.50 13.68
CA LYS A 168 57.99 5.51 14.22
C LYS A 168 57.22 6.82 14.37
N ASP A 169 57.12 7.26 15.62
CA ASP A 169 56.54 8.54 16.02
C ASP A 169 57.29 9.71 15.37
N LEU A 170 56.55 10.76 15.01
CA LEU A 170 57.00 12.14 15.09
C LEU A 170 55.81 13.10 15.10
N THR A 171 55.87 13.97 16.10
CA THR A 171 54.96 15.03 16.52
C THR A 171 54.75 16.13 15.49
N ALA A 172 53.50 16.53 15.23
CA ALA A 172 53.11 17.90 14.86
C ALA A 172 51.60 18.09 15.10
N SER A 173 51.22 19.19 15.74
CA SER A 173 49.83 19.55 16.04
C SER A 173 49.07 19.90 14.76
N HIS A 174 48.10 19.07 14.37
CA HIS A 174 46.97 19.46 13.51
C HIS A 174 45.70 19.02 14.26
N GLN A 175 44.75 19.93 14.47
CA GLN A 175 43.40 19.60 14.91
C GLN A 175 42.81 18.66 13.85
N ARG A 176 42.83 17.35 14.11
CA ARG A 176 42.25 16.36 13.21
C ARG A 176 40.73 16.52 13.19
N THR A 177 40.17 16.67 12.00
CA THR A 177 38.74 16.52 11.71
C THR A 177 38.22 15.27 12.40
N LYS A 178 37.31 15.40 13.36
CA LYS A 178 36.80 14.27 14.14
C LYS A 178 35.31 14.06 13.87
N LEU A 179 34.97 12.82 13.54
CA LEU A 179 33.59 12.38 13.42
C LEU A 179 32.95 12.31 14.82
N HIS A 180 31.73 12.81 14.97
CA HIS A 180 31.00 12.79 16.23
C HIS A 180 29.76 11.91 16.10
N PHE A 181 29.72 10.80 16.84
CA PHE A 181 28.59 9.87 16.83
C PHE A 181 27.96 9.75 18.22
N VAL A 182 26.69 10.16 18.35
CA VAL A 182 26.00 10.28 19.63
C VAL A 182 24.61 9.65 19.52
N GLY A 183 24.19 8.97 20.59
CA GLY A 183 22.83 8.45 20.74
C GLY A 183 22.06 9.23 21.80
N SER A 184 20.73 9.26 21.69
CA SER A 184 19.82 9.91 22.66
C SER A 184 20.03 9.40 24.09
N SER A 185 20.37 8.12 24.24
CA SER A 185 20.85 7.52 25.48
C SER A 185 21.67 6.26 25.18
N LYS A 186 22.56 5.86 26.10
CA LYS A 186 23.31 4.57 26.03
C LYS A 186 22.44 3.37 26.42
N VAL A 187 21.42 3.61 27.25
CA VAL A 187 20.45 2.61 27.69
C VAL A 187 19.05 3.11 27.33
N ILE A 188 18.32 2.32 26.56
CA ILE A 188 16.96 2.65 26.10
C ILE A 188 15.98 1.64 26.70
N LYS A 189 14.86 2.13 27.24
CA LYS A 189 13.74 1.26 27.64
C LYS A 189 12.91 0.86 26.43
N GLU A 190 12.89 -0.45 26.16
CA GLU A 190 12.18 -1.05 25.03
C GLU A 190 10.72 -0.56 24.95
N LEU A 191 10.24 -0.20 23.76
CA LEU A 191 8.87 0.29 23.50
C LEU A 191 8.42 1.56 24.29
N ILE A 192 9.29 2.18 25.10
CA ILE A 192 8.94 3.37 25.90
C ILE A 192 9.75 4.58 25.44
N GLU A 193 11.06 4.43 25.32
CA GLU A 193 11.97 5.53 25.01
C GLU A 193 12.39 5.47 23.53
N PRO A 194 12.32 6.60 22.80
CA PRO A 194 12.80 6.65 21.43
C PRO A 194 14.34 6.65 21.39
N LEU A 195 14.92 5.88 20.47
CA LEU A 195 16.34 5.99 20.14
C LEU A 195 16.50 7.01 19.00
N THR A 196 17.42 7.94 19.15
CA THR A 196 17.91 8.78 18.05
C THR A 196 19.43 8.66 18.00
N LEU A 197 19.98 8.33 16.84
CA LEU A 197 21.41 8.30 16.60
C LEU A 197 21.76 9.42 15.62
N THR A 198 22.68 10.29 16.02
CA THR A 198 23.14 11.41 15.22
C THR A 198 24.62 11.26 14.98
N CYS A 199 25.00 11.19 13.72
CA CYS A 199 26.39 11.24 13.29
C CYS A 199 26.66 12.53 12.56
N SER A 200 27.66 13.29 13.01
CA SER A 200 27.97 14.62 12.49
C SER A 200 29.47 14.82 12.32
N LEU A 201 29.83 15.63 11.34
CA LEU A 201 31.19 16.05 11.05
C LEU A 201 31.24 17.58 10.98
N GLN A 202 32.08 18.18 11.81
CA GLN A 202 32.33 19.63 11.88
C GLN A 202 33.82 19.92 11.66
N ASP A 203 34.16 21.18 11.40
CA ASP A 203 35.54 21.68 11.27
C ASP A 203 36.38 21.04 10.16
N LEU A 204 35.81 20.94 8.95
CA LEU A 204 36.57 20.52 7.75
C LEU A 204 37.61 21.58 7.34
N ASP A 205 38.75 21.14 6.80
CA ASP A 205 39.78 22.01 6.21
C ASP A 205 39.27 22.80 4.99
N LEU A 206 39.93 23.92 4.65
CA LEU A 206 39.54 24.74 3.47
C LEU A 206 39.67 23.86 2.21
N ASN A 207 38.55 23.62 1.52
CA ASN A 207 38.38 22.81 0.30
C ASN A 207 38.21 21.29 0.47
N SER A 208 37.96 20.78 1.68
CA SER A 208 37.55 19.38 1.87
C SER A 208 36.04 19.20 1.71
N THR A 209 35.59 18.15 1.03
CA THR A 209 34.16 17.84 0.79
C THR A 209 33.78 16.47 1.32
N VAL A 210 32.64 16.37 2.01
CA VAL A 210 32.08 15.08 2.44
C VAL A 210 31.32 14.46 1.28
N GLN A 211 31.73 13.28 0.84
CA GLN A 211 31.12 12.60 -0.30
C GLN A 211 30.03 11.61 0.13
N PHE A 212 30.23 10.98 1.29
CA PHE A 212 29.37 9.91 1.79
C PHE A 212 29.40 9.83 3.31
N MET A 213 28.24 9.57 3.93
CA MET A 213 28.15 9.19 5.34
C MET A 213 27.20 8.00 5.50
N TYR A 214 27.43 7.17 6.53
CA TYR A 214 26.59 6.03 6.84
C TYR A 214 26.51 5.75 8.34
N ILE A 215 25.42 5.10 8.75
CA ILE A 215 25.26 4.45 10.05
C ILE A 215 25.02 2.97 9.81
N LEU A 216 25.70 2.11 10.56
CA LEU A 216 25.64 0.65 10.45
C LEU A 216 25.44 0.02 11.83
N HIS A 217 24.65 -1.03 11.92
CA HIS A 217 24.54 -1.91 13.09
C HIS A 217 25.32 -3.20 12.86
N GLU A 218 25.98 -3.72 13.89
CA GLU A 218 26.81 -4.93 13.78
C GLU A 218 26.07 -6.16 13.24
N SER A 219 24.80 -6.36 13.65
CA SER A 219 23.99 -7.50 13.21
C SER A 219 22.97 -7.15 12.13
N ASN A 220 22.55 -5.88 12.06
CA ASN A 220 21.46 -5.44 11.18
C ASN A 220 21.97 -4.77 9.89
N GLY A 221 23.29 -4.66 9.73
CA GLY A 221 23.91 -4.06 8.55
C GLY A 221 23.74 -2.54 8.49
N VAL A 222 23.94 -1.98 7.30
CA VAL A 222 23.76 -0.54 7.03
C VAL A 222 22.34 -0.15 7.40
N ILE A 223 22.15 0.95 8.13
CA ILE A 223 20.84 1.47 8.57
C ILE A 223 20.41 2.65 7.70
N ALA A 224 21.32 3.60 7.52
CA ALA A 224 21.10 4.78 6.73
C ALA A 224 22.39 5.25 6.08
N THR A 225 22.25 5.83 4.90
CA THR A 225 23.35 6.37 4.09
C THR A 225 22.95 7.68 3.45
N ILE A 226 23.91 8.55 3.20
CA ILE A 226 23.71 9.78 2.42
C ILE A 226 24.92 9.99 1.52
N ASN A 227 24.66 10.23 0.23
CA ASN A 227 25.66 10.64 -0.74
C ASN A 227 25.50 12.14 -1.03
N LYS A 228 26.55 12.75 -1.59
CA LYS A 228 26.49 14.11 -2.11
C LYS A 228 25.34 14.24 -3.12
N ASP A 229 24.52 15.27 -2.94
CA ASP A 229 23.35 15.59 -3.78
C ASP A 229 22.25 14.52 -3.83
N GLN A 230 22.22 13.60 -2.86
CA GLN A 230 21.16 12.58 -2.73
C GLN A 230 20.47 12.66 -1.36
N PRO A 231 19.15 12.37 -1.29
CA PRO A 231 18.47 12.24 0.00
C PRO A 231 19.00 11.05 0.80
N VAL A 232 18.78 11.06 2.11
CA VAL A 232 19.14 9.93 2.98
C VAL A 232 18.38 8.68 2.55
N VAL A 233 19.11 7.59 2.31
CA VAL A 233 18.57 6.27 1.97
C VAL A 233 18.65 5.37 3.19
N THR A 234 17.52 4.78 3.60
CA THR A 234 17.44 3.81 4.71
C THR A 234 17.18 2.41 4.18
N THR A 235 17.74 1.40 4.85
CA THR A 235 17.63 -0.02 4.47
C THR A 235 16.50 -0.75 5.19
N LYS A 236 15.98 -0.19 6.29
CA LYS A 236 14.85 -0.71 7.06
C LYS A 236 13.64 0.23 6.92
N GLN A 237 12.52 -0.32 6.44
CA GLN A 237 11.18 0.25 6.63
C GLN A 237 10.34 -0.71 7.49
N ASP A 238 10.77 -0.92 8.74
CA ASP A 238 9.91 -1.54 9.76
C ASP A 238 8.95 -0.49 10.33
N SER A 239 7.78 -0.92 10.81
CA SER A 239 6.72 -0.07 11.38
C SER A 239 7.14 0.80 12.58
N ASN A 240 8.33 0.56 13.15
CA ASN A 240 8.86 1.27 14.32
C ASN A 240 9.88 2.37 13.96
N PHE A 241 10.32 2.44 12.70
CA PHE A 241 11.26 3.44 12.20
C PHE A 241 10.52 4.75 11.94
N LYS A 242 10.97 5.86 12.56
CA LYS A 242 10.21 7.12 12.53
C LYS A 242 10.67 8.03 11.41
N THR A 243 11.95 8.42 11.44
CA THR A 243 12.53 9.35 10.46
C THR A 243 14.03 9.14 10.31
N ALA A 244 14.52 9.26 9.08
CA ALA A 244 15.91 9.54 8.75
C ALA A 244 16.01 10.91 8.09
N LYS A 245 17.00 11.70 8.49
CA LYS A 245 17.32 12.98 7.83
C LYS A 245 18.83 13.19 7.86
N GLY A 246 19.32 13.99 6.94
CA GLY A 246 20.74 14.27 6.82
C GLY A 246 21.00 15.29 5.74
N GLU A 247 22.10 16.00 5.88
CA GLU A 247 22.56 17.04 4.96
C GLU A 247 24.08 16.95 4.91
N LEU A 248 24.65 16.94 3.71
CA LEU A 248 26.10 17.07 3.51
C LEU A 248 26.39 18.52 3.13
N SER A 249 27.14 19.25 3.96
CA SER A 249 27.48 20.64 3.69
C SER A 249 28.80 20.79 2.97
N GLU A 250 28.87 21.79 2.07
CA GLU A 250 30.08 22.22 1.38
C GLU A 250 30.83 23.35 2.09
N THR A 251 30.26 23.90 3.17
CA THR A 251 30.80 25.09 3.87
C THR A 251 31.23 24.76 5.29
N LYS A 252 32.33 25.37 5.78
CA LYS A 252 32.83 25.17 7.15
C LYS A 252 31.82 25.51 8.25
N SER A 253 30.82 26.35 7.97
CA SER A 253 29.84 26.84 8.95
C SER A 253 28.66 25.91 9.20
N LYS A 254 28.43 24.91 8.33
CA LYS A 254 27.32 23.95 8.46
C LYS A 254 27.88 22.54 8.62
N ALA A 255 27.42 21.83 9.65
CA ALA A 255 27.83 20.46 9.91
C ALA A 255 27.22 19.51 8.86
N SER A 256 28.03 18.59 8.34
CA SER A 256 27.48 17.43 7.60
C SER A 256 26.99 16.41 8.61
N PHE A 257 25.75 15.92 8.47
CA PHE A 257 25.20 14.97 9.42
C PHE A 257 24.21 13.99 8.81
N ILE A 258 24.07 12.84 9.48
CA ILE A 258 23.02 11.85 9.27
C ILE A 258 22.41 11.50 10.62
N GLU A 259 21.09 11.57 10.72
CA GLU A 259 20.31 11.29 11.92
C GLU A 259 19.23 10.26 11.61
N VAL A 260 19.12 9.25 12.47
CA VAL A 260 18.11 8.18 12.39
C VAL A 260 17.39 8.06 13.73
N SER A 261 16.07 7.83 13.67
CA SER A 261 15.21 7.80 14.86
C SER A 261 14.18 6.68 14.82
N TRP A 262 13.96 6.06 15.98
CA TRP A 262 12.97 5.01 16.20
C TRP A 262 11.96 5.45 17.27
N SER A 263 10.68 5.15 17.03
CA SER A 263 9.61 5.39 18.02
C SER A 263 9.56 4.28 19.06
N PHE A 264 9.78 3.03 18.64
CA PHE A 264 9.62 1.84 19.47
C PHE A 264 10.77 0.87 19.18
N ILE A 265 11.90 1.06 19.86
CA ILE A 265 13.05 0.18 19.68
C ILE A 265 12.78 -1.18 20.34
N LYS A 266 13.29 -2.26 19.73
CA LYS A 266 13.20 -3.64 20.22
C LYS A 266 14.54 -4.10 20.79
N SER A 267 14.53 -5.11 21.66
CA SER A 267 15.73 -5.75 22.21
C SER A 267 16.71 -6.25 21.12
N SER A 268 16.20 -6.66 19.95
CA SER A 268 17.00 -7.06 18.78
C SER A 268 17.77 -5.91 18.10
N GLU A 269 17.46 -4.67 18.43
CA GLU A 269 18.18 -3.46 17.99
C GLU A 269 19.23 -3.05 19.05
N SER A 270 19.42 -3.83 20.12
CA SER A 270 20.57 -3.67 21.00
C SER A 270 21.84 -4.12 20.28
N GLY A 271 22.93 -3.37 20.43
CA GLY A 271 24.21 -3.71 19.83
C GLY A 271 25.11 -2.53 19.55
N LYS A 272 26.19 -2.79 18.80
CA LYS A 272 27.15 -1.78 18.37
C LYS A 272 26.72 -1.15 17.06
N TYR A 273 26.63 0.17 17.10
CA TYR A 273 26.42 1.03 15.95
C TYR A 273 27.74 1.66 15.56
N SER A 274 28.03 1.72 14.27
CA SER A 274 29.20 2.41 13.72
C SER A 274 28.73 3.49 12.77
N CYS A 275 29.30 4.69 12.86
CA CYS A 275 29.13 5.72 11.86
C CYS A 275 30.44 5.95 11.12
N GLY A 276 30.38 5.99 9.79
CA GLY A 276 31.52 6.40 8.97
C GLY A 276 31.23 7.56 8.04
N ALA A 277 32.28 8.30 7.70
CA ALA A 277 32.25 9.39 6.73
C ALA A 277 33.44 9.28 5.76
N HIS A 278 33.19 9.61 4.50
CA HIS A 278 34.18 9.68 3.44
C HIS A 278 34.41 11.14 3.06
N VAL A 279 35.63 11.62 3.29
CA VAL A 279 36.02 13.01 3.05
C VAL A 279 37.06 13.05 1.93
N MET A 280 36.86 13.95 0.96
CA MET A 280 37.82 14.24 -0.10
C MET A 280 38.52 15.56 0.23
N GLY A 281 39.85 15.51 0.38
CA GLY A 281 40.69 16.67 0.62
C GLY A 281 40.95 17.52 -0.63
N PRO A 282 41.56 18.72 -0.46
CA PRO A 282 41.82 19.68 -1.54
C PRO A 282 42.77 19.16 -2.62
N ASP A 283 43.62 18.19 -2.26
CA ASP A 283 44.64 17.56 -3.09
C ASP A 283 44.13 16.27 -3.78
N GLY A 284 42.84 15.96 -3.64
CA GLY A 284 42.22 14.75 -4.17
C GLY A 284 42.48 13.50 -3.31
N ARG A 285 43.10 13.62 -2.12
CA ARG A 285 43.25 12.49 -1.20
C ARG A 285 41.94 12.19 -0.50
N SER A 286 41.62 10.91 -0.42
CA SER A 286 40.45 10.39 0.27
C SER A 286 40.80 9.97 1.69
N GLU A 287 40.04 10.47 2.67
CA GLU A 287 40.12 10.09 4.08
C GLU A 287 38.81 9.42 4.52
N ARG A 288 38.94 8.32 5.29
CA ARG A 288 37.80 7.61 5.89
C ARG A 288 37.83 7.79 7.40
N LEU A 289 36.76 8.36 7.94
CA LEU A 289 36.55 8.54 9.37
C LEU A 289 35.50 7.53 9.86
N ASN A 290 35.68 6.96 11.04
CA ASN A 290 34.73 6.02 11.64
C ASN A 290 34.71 6.19 13.16
N GLU A 291 33.52 6.09 13.76
CA GLU A 291 33.29 6.13 15.22
C GLU A 291 32.21 5.11 15.59
N MET A 292 32.25 4.60 16.82
CA MET A 292 31.36 3.53 17.28
C MET A 292 30.65 3.89 18.58
N LEU A 293 29.39 3.47 18.70
CA LEU A 293 28.56 3.61 19.89
C LEU A 293 27.86 2.29 20.21
N ALA A 294 27.86 1.88 21.48
CA ALA A 294 27.08 0.73 21.94
C ALA A 294 25.77 1.21 22.56
N ILE A 295 24.65 0.63 22.12
CA ILE A 295 23.31 0.88 22.66
C ILE A 295 22.80 -0.39 23.32
N ILE A 296 22.33 -0.26 24.56
CA ILE A 296 21.70 -1.34 25.32
C ILE A 296 20.19 -1.09 25.36
N VAL A 297 19.42 -1.96 24.74
CA VAL A 297 17.96 -1.94 24.88
C VAL A 297 17.58 -2.89 26.02
N SER A 298 16.95 -2.33 27.06
CA SER A 298 16.56 -3.09 28.25
C SER A 298 15.05 -3.11 28.43
N ASN A 299 14.54 -4.20 29.00
CA ASN A 299 13.11 -4.33 29.28
C ASN A 299 12.65 -3.22 30.25
N PRO A 300 11.42 -2.70 30.07
CA PRO A 300 10.80 -1.77 31.01
C PRO A 300 10.70 -2.35 32.42
N THR A 301 10.96 -1.53 33.43
CA THR A 301 10.59 -1.88 34.81
C THR A 301 9.12 -1.51 35.08
N PHE A 302 8.56 -2.02 36.16
CA PHE A 302 7.19 -1.69 36.56
C PHE A 302 7.00 -0.19 36.81
N ASP A 303 8.01 0.48 37.41
CA ASP A 303 7.99 1.93 37.63
C ASP A 303 8.05 2.73 36.32
N ASP A 304 8.76 2.22 35.31
CA ASP A 304 8.80 2.84 33.98
C ASP A 304 7.41 2.80 33.32
N LEU A 305 6.70 1.67 33.46
CA LEU A 305 5.34 1.52 32.94
C LEU A 305 4.33 2.41 33.68
N ILE A 306 4.45 2.57 35.00
CA ILE A 306 3.59 3.48 35.79
C ILE A 306 3.70 4.93 35.30
N LYS A 307 4.87 5.38 34.86
CA LYS A 307 5.07 6.75 34.35
C LYS A 307 4.40 6.99 32.98
N VAL A 308 4.18 5.93 32.20
CA VAL A 308 3.59 6.00 30.86
C VAL A 308 2.07 5.97 30.91
N ILE A 309 1.48 5.23 31.86
CA ILE A 309 0.02 5.07 32.01
C ILE A 309 -0.74 6.41 32.03
N PRO A 310 -0.36 7.44 32.81
CA PRO A 310 -1.07 8.72 32.83
C PRO A 310 -1.02 9.47 31.49
N LYS A 311 0.07 9.32 30.72
CA LYS A 311 0.20 9.95 29.39
C LYS A 311 -0.73 9.29 28.39
N LEU A 312 -0.79 7.95 28.41
CA LEU A 312 -1.72 7.18 27.57
C LEU A 312 -3.18 7.48 27.92
N LEU A 313 -3.52 7.57 29.21
CA LEU A 313 -4.88 7.94 29.63
C LEU A 313 -5.30 9.32 29.11
N ARG A 314 -4.43 10.34 29.22
CA ARG A 314 -4.71 11.67 28.64
C ARG A 314 -4.85 11.65 27.13
N GLN A 315 -4.08 10.82 26.44
CA GLN A 315 -4.17 10.69 24.98
C GLN A 315 -5.49 10.04 24.56
N VAL A 316 -5.92 9.01 25.30
CA VAL A 316 -7.23 8.37 25.12
C VAL A 316 -8.37 9.36 25.39
N ASP A 317 -8.26 10.19 26.44
CA ASP A 317 -9.27 11.21 26.72
C ASP A 317 -9.37 12.25 25.60
N LYS A 318 -8.23 12.69 25.06
CA LYS A 318 -8.18 13.62 23.92
C LYS A 318 -8.75 13.00 22.64
N GLU A 319 -8.43 11.74 22.36
CA GLU A 319 -9.01 11.01 21.23
C GLU A 319 -10.52 10.83 21.38
N LYS A 320 -11.01 10.61 22.60
CA LYS A 320 -12.44 10.53 22.90
C LYS A 320 -13.17 11.85 22.61
N GLU A 321 -12.58 12.99 22.95
CA GLU A 321 -13.13 14.31 22.62
C GLU A 321 -13.19 14.53 21.10
N ASN A 322 -12.11 14.23 20.37
CA ASN A 322 -12.09 14.32 18.91
C ASN A 322 -13.13 13.40 18.25
N ILE A 323 -13.34 12.19 18.79
CA ILE A 323 -14.38 11.27 18.30
C ILE A 323 -15.78 11.85 18.53
N LEU A 324 -16.00 12.52 19.66
CA LEU A 324 -17.29 13.14 19.98
C LEU A 324 -17.58 14.31 19.03
N GLU A 325 -16.59 15.15 18.75
CA GLU A 325 -16.68 16.25 17.78
C GLU A 325 -16.95 15.71 16.37
N ASN A 326 -16.22 14.68 15.94
CA ASN A 326 -16.45 14.03 14.64
C ASN A 326 -17.86 13.43 14.55
N LYS A 327 -18.40 12.86 15.63
CA LYS A 327 -19.78 12.36 15.67
C LYS A 327 -20.80 13.47 15.46
N GLN A 328 -20.59 14.65 16.04
CA GLN A 328 -21.45 15.81 15.81
C GLN A 328 -21.33 16.33 14.37
N ASN A 329 -20.11 16.41 13.83
CA ASN A 329 -19.91 16.80 12.44
C ASN A 329 -20.61 15.85 11.46
N ILE A 330 -20.54 14.54 11.70
CA ILE A 330 -21.25 13.53 10.90
C ILE A 330 -22.77 13.73 10.99
N TYR A 331 -23.30 14.05 12.17
CA TYR A 331 -24.72 14.36 12.33
C TYR A 331 -25.14 15.58 11.50
N HIS A 332 -24.37 16.66 11.52
CA HIS A 332 -24.63 17.85 10.71
C HIS A 332 -24.53 17.57 9.20
N ILE A 333 -23.55 16.78 8.76
CA ILE A 333 -23.43 16.36 7.36
C ILE A 333 -24.64 15.53 6.94
N LYS A 334 -25.14 14.65 7.80
CA LYS A 334 -26.33 13.84 7.53
C LYS A 334 -27.58 14.70 7.34
N GLU A 335 -27.78 15.70 8.20
CA GLU A 335 -28.88 16.67 8.07
C GLU A 335 -28.77 17.49 6.76
N ASP A 336 -27.57 17.96 6.42
CA ASP A 336 -27.35 18.71 5.17
C ASP A 336 -27.60 17.83 3.92
N ILE A 337 -27.19 16.56 3.96
CA ILE A 337 -27.49 15.57 2.91
C ILE A 337 -29.01 15.36 2.78
N ASN A 338 -29.72 15.21 3.89
CA ASN A 338 -31.18 15.04 3.88
C ASN A 338 -31.88 16.26 3.28
N SER A 339 -31.47 17.47 3.67
CA SER A 339 -31.99 18.73 3.12
C SER A 339 -31.75 18.84 1.60
N LYS A 340 -30.54 18.49 1.15
CA LYS A 340 -30.19 18.47 -0.27
C LYS A 340 -30.98 17.42 -1.04
N GLN A 341 -31.23 16.24 -0.47
CA GLN A 341 -32.10 15.22 -1.07
C GLN A 341 -33.53 15.74 -1.28
N GLN A 342 -34.11 16.42 -0.30
CA GLN A 342 -35.46 17.02 -0.44
C GLN A 342 -35.49 18.10 -1.52
N THR A 343 -34.44 18.92 -1.60
CA THR A 343 -34.31 19.94 -2.65
C THR A 343 -34.24 19.28 -4.04
N ILE A 344 -33.49 18.19 -4.19
CA ILE A 344 -33.41 17.43 -5.45
C ILE A 344 -34.77 16.84 -5.83
N ILE A 345 -35.55 16.34 -4.86
CA ILE A 345 -36.91 15.84 -5.10
C ILE A 345 -37.80 16.97 -5.63
N SER A 346 -37.79 18.15 -4.99
CA SER A 346 -38.57 19.30 -5.45
C SER A 346 -38.17 19.77 -6.85
N ILE A 347 -36.87 19.79 -7.17
CA ILE A 347 -36.37 20.11 -8.52
C ILE A 347 -36.85 19.07 -9.54
N LYS A 348 -36.82 17.78 -9.18
CA LYS A 348 -37.31 16.70 -10.05
C LYS A 348 -38.79 16.87 -10.36
N ASP A 349 -39.62 17.15 -9.36
CA ASP A 349 -41.06 17.33 -9.53
C ASP A 349 -41.36 18.57 -10.41
N GLY A 350 -40.60 19.65 -10.22
CA GLY A 350 -40.66 20.83 -11.08
C GLY A 350 -40.27 20.54 -12.54
N LEU A 351 -39.25 19.69 -12.76
CA LEU A 351 -38.85 19.25 -14.11
C LEU A 351 -39.91 18.36 -14.76
N ASP A 352 -40.56 17.48 -14.00
CA ASP A 352 -41.65 16.64 -14.51
C ASP A 352 -42.87 17.48 -14.90
N THR A 353 -43.19 18.52 -14.13
CA THR A 353 -44.25 19.49 -14.46
C THR A 353 -43.90 20.28 -15.72
N ASN A 354 -42.67 20.77 -15.82
CA ASN A 354 -42.21 21.47 -17.02
C ASN A 354 -42.25 20.56 -18.27
N LYS A 355 -41.93 19.27 -18.12
CA LYS A 355 -42.05 18.30 -19.21
C LYS A 355 -43.50 18.14 -19.66
N GLN A 356 -44.46 18.10 -18.73
CA GLN A 356 -45.88 18.06 -19.08
C GLN A 356 -46.31 19.32 -19.82
N ASN A 357 -45.93 20.51 -19.32
CA ASN A 357 -46.25 21.78 -19.97
C ASN A 357 -45.66 21.85 -21.39
N ILE A 358 -44.42 21.39 -21.60
CA ILE A 358 -43.79 21.34 -22.93
C ILE A 358 -44.56 20.39 -23.86
N ASN A 359 -45.06 19.26 -23.36
CA ASN A 359 -45.88 18.36 -24.17
C ASN A 359 -47.21 19.01 -24.57
N THR A 360 -47.88 19.71 -23.65
CA THR A 360 -49.11 20.46 -23.95
C THR A 360 -48.86 21.53 -25.01
N ILE A 361 -47.79 22.32 -24.87
CA ILE A 361 -47.42 23.35 -25.87
C ILE A 361 -47.13 22.71 -27.24
N LYS A 362 -46.48 21.55 -27.26
CA LYS A 362 -46.23 20.81 -28.50
C LYS A 362 -47.55 20.41 -29.17
N ASP A 363 -48.51 19.89 -28.41
CA ASP A 363 -49.81 19.48 -28.94
C ASP A 363 -50.59 20.69 -29.49
N ASP A 364 -50.60 21.82 -28.77
CA ASP A 364 -51.23 23.06 -29.23
C ASP A 364 -50.61 23.60 -30.54
N LEU A 365 -49.28 23.49 -30.69
CA LEU A 365 -48.58 23.86 -31.92
C LEU A 365 -48.93 22.92 -33.08
N GLU A 366 -49.10 21.63 -32.82
CA GLU A 366 -49.53 20.64 -33.81
C GLU A 366 -50.95 20.97 -34.31
N THR A 367 -51.86 21.31 -33.40
CA THR A 367 -53.22 21.78 -33.74
C THR A 367 -53.19 23.08 -34.54
N SER A 368 -52.40 24.07 -34.12
CA SER A 368 -52.26 25.34 -34.83
C SER A 368 -51.73 25.14 -36.26
N ARG A 369 -50.77 24.22 -36.44
CA ARG A 369 -50.25 23.83 -37.76
C ARG A 369 -51.34 23.22 -38.65
N GLN A 370 -52.20 22.36 -38.09
CA GLN A 370 -53.32 21.78 -38.84
C GLN A 370 -54.32 22.84 -39.27
N ASN A 371 -54.64 23.79 -38.40
CA ASN A 371 -55.54 24.91 -38.72
C ASN A 371 -54.98 25.78 -39.85
N ILE A 372 -53.68 26.11 -39.82
CA ILE A 372 -53.02 26.86 -40.89
C ILE A 372 -53.08 26.10 -42.23
N LYS A 373 -52.92 24.77 -42.20
CA LYS A 373 -53.07 23.93 -43.40
C LYS A 373 -54.49 24.01 -43.96
N SER A 374 -55.51 23.89 -43.12
CA SER A 374 -56.92 24.04 -43.53
C SER A 374 -57.19 25.40 -44.18
N ILE A 375 -56.73 26.48 -43.56
CA ILE A 375 -56.86 27.85 -44.11
C ILE A 375 -56.15 27.97 -45.46
N THR A 376 -54.99 27.33 -45.62
CA THR A 376 -54.25 27.31 -46.89
C THR A 376 -55.05 26.59 -47.98
N ASP A 377 -55.68 25.47 -47.64
CA ASP A 377 -56.51 24.70 -48.57
C ASP A 377 -57.76 25.51 -48.98
N ASP A 378 -58.41 26.20 -48.04
CA ASP A 378 -59.55 27.09 -48.30
C ASP A 378 -59.18 28.27 -49.21
N LEU A 379 -58.02 28.90 -48.97
CA LEU A 379 -57.52 29.98 -49.83
C LEU A 379 -57.23 29.50 -51.26
N ASN A 380 -56.72 28.28 -51.42
CA ASN A 380 -56.51 27.67 -52.73
C ASN A 380 -57.84 27.38 -53.45
N ALA A 381 -58.86 26.91 -52.73
CA ALA A 381 -60.19 26.71 -53.28
C ALA A 381 -60.82 28.04 -53.74
N ASN A 382 -60.75 29.08 -52.91
CA ASN A 382 -61.24 30.41 -53.26
C ASN A 382 -60.54 30.99 -54.50
N LYS A 383 -59.23 30.78 -54.63
CA LYS A 383 -58.48 31.18 -55.83
C LYS A 383 -59.02 30.52 -57.11
N GLN A 384 -59.44 29.25 -57.04
CA GLN A 384 -60.04 28.54 -58.18
C GLN A 384 -61.44 29.09 -58.50
N SER A 385 -62.26 29.35 -57.49
CA SER A 385 -63.58 29.97 -57.67
C SER A 385 -63.50 31.35 -58.33
N ILE A 386 -62.55 32.19 -57.92
CA ILE A 386 -62.31 33.50 -58.55
C ILE A 386 -61.90 33.34 -60.02
N ALA A 387 -61.07 32.35 -60.36
CA ALA A 387 -60.71 32.07 -61.74
C ALA A 387 -61.93 31.63 -62.58
N SER A 388 -62.85 30.87 -61.99
CA SER A 388 -64.11 30.48 -62.62
C SER A 388 -64.99 31.70 -62.92
N TYR A 389 -65.23 32.56 -61.93
CA TYR A 389 -66.02 33.78 -62.12
C TYR A 389 -65.41 34.73 -63.15
N ASN A 390 -64.08 34.80 -63.22
CA ASN A 390 -63.40 35.58 -64.24
C ASN A 390 -63.67 35.05 -65.66
N ASN A 391 -63.67 33.72 -65.85
CA ASN A 391 -64.02 33.11 -67.14
C ASN A 391 -65.50 33.34 -67.52
N GLU A 392 -66.38 33.32 -66.52
CA GLU A 392 -67.81 33.59 -66.71
C GLU A 392 -68.05 35.05 -67.13
N SER A 393 -67.31 36.00 -66.53
CA SER A 393 -67.33 37.41 -66.92
C SER A 393 -66.82 37.66 -68.36
N ILE A 394 -65.81 36.90 -68.81
CA ILE A 394 -65.34 36.93 -70.20
C ILE A 394 -66.45 36.46 -71.15
N THR A 395 -67.16 35.40 -70.77
CA THR A 395 -68.27 34.85 -71.57
C THR A 395 -69.43 35.84 -71.67
N LEU A 396 -69.80 36.47 -70.56
CA LEU A 396 -70.82 37.54 -70.53
C LEU A 396 -70.42 38.74 -71.40
N ARG A 397 -69.14 39.13 -71.39
CA ARG A 397 -68.62 40.19 -72.27
C ARG A 397 -68.78 39.84 -73.75
N GLN A 398 -68.58 38.57 -74.13
CA GLN A 398 -68.82 38.09 -75.50
C GLN A 398 -70.31 38.13 -75.88
N MET A 399 -71.20 37.76 -74.96
CA MET A 399 -72.65 37.87 -75.19
C MET A 399 -73.10 39.32 -75.41
N VAL A 400 -72.59 40.26 -74.62
CA VAL A 400 -72.85 41.70 -74.79
C VAL A 400 -72.39 42.20 -76.16
N ASN A 401 -71.22 41.75 -76.63
CA ASN A 401 -70.72 42.09 -77.97
C ASN A 401 -71.61 41.52 -79.10
N ASN A 402 -72.21 40.34 -78.92
CA ASN A 402 -73.14 39.76 -79.88
C ASN A 402 -74.47 40.53 -79.92
N VAL A 403 -75.02 40.91 -78.76
CA VAL A 403 -76.20 41.79 -78.67
C VAL A 403 -75.94 43.14 -79.32
N GLN A 404 -74.72 43.67 -79.18
CA GLN A 404 -74.30 44.91 -79.84
C GLN A 404 -74.24 44.80 -81.37
N SER A 405 -73.96 43.60 -81.90
CA SER A 405 -74.00 43.29 -83.33
C SER A 405 -75.44 43.15 -83.85
N ASP A 406 -76.32 42.50 -83.09
CA ASP A 406 -77.75 42.36 -83.42
C ASP A 406 -78.48 43.71 -83.42
N LEU A 407 -78.08 44.62 -82.53
CA LEU A 407 -78.61 45.98 -82.46
C LEU A 407 -78.27 46.81 -83.71
N SER A 408 -77.15 46.51 -84.37
CA SER A 408 -76.75 47.19 -85.61
C SER A 408 -77.65 46.82 -86.80
N ILE A 409 -78.19 45.60 -86.82
CA ILE A 409 -79.08 45.08 -87.88
C ILE A 409 -80.50 45.63 -87.71
N CYS A 410 -80.96 45.81 -86.46
CA CYS A 410 -82.26 46.41 -86.15
C CYS A 410 -82.32 47.93 -86.50
N LYS A 411 -81.17 48.61 -86.45
CA LYS A 411 -81.05 50.06 -86.71
C LYS A 411 -81.32 50.45 -88.17
N GLU A 412 -81.09 49.55 -89.13
CA GLU A 412 -81.36 49.79 -90.56
C GLU A 412 -82.86 49.70 -90.91
N SER A 413 -83.67 48.99 -90.10
CA SER A 413 -85.11 48.83 -90.35
C SER A 413 -85.96 50.02 -89.89
N ILE A 414 -85.45 50.86 -88.98
CA ILE A 414 -86.19 51.93 -88.30
C ILE A 414 -86.31 53.21 -89.15
N HIS A 415 -85.51 53.36 -90.22
CA HIS A 415 -85.52 54.57 -91.06
C HIS A 415 -86.82 54.77 -91.88
N SER A 416 -87.66 53.73 -91.98
CA SER A 416 -88.98 53.76 -92.65
C SER A 416 -90.09 54.42 -91.79
N PHE A 417 -89.97 54.38 -90.47
CA PHE A 417 -90.96 54.96 -89.54
C PHE A 417 -90.78 56.47 -89.32
N SER A 418 -89.81 57.08 -90.02
CA SER A 418 -89.46 58.50 -89.99
C SER A 418 -90.58 59.45 -90.45
N ASN A 419 -91.72 58.95 -90.92
CA ASN A 419 -92.86 59.79 -91.32
C ASN A 419 -93.90 60.00 -90.20
N ASP A 420 -93.91 59.21 -89.13
CA ASP A 420 -94.85 59.42 -88.02
C ASP A 420 -94.27 60.38 -86.94
N LEU A 421 -93.04 60.82 -87.18
CA LEU A 421 -92.13 61.56 -86.30
C LEU A 421 -92.51 63.04 -86.10
N ASP A 422 -93.60 63.53 -86.70
CA ASP A 422 -94.17 64.86 -86.40
C ASP A 422 -94.88 64.91 -85.03
N THR A 423 -95.31 63.75 -84.50
CA THR A 423 -95.91 63.63 -83.15
C THR A 423 -94.84 63.66 -82.04
N ASN A 424 -93.58 63.38 -82.37
CA ASN A 424 -92.47 63.28 -81.41
C ASN A 424 -91.75 64.59 -81.12
N LYS A 425 -92.15 65.71 -81.74
CA LYS A 425 -91.52 67.03 -81.53
C LYS A 425 -91.68 67.55 -80.09
N GLN A 426 -92.65 67.06 -79.33
CA GLN A 426 -92.88 67.42 -77.92
C GLN A 426 -92.14 66.52 -76.91
N SER A 427 -91.70 65.32 -77.31
CA SER A 427 -90.92 64.42 -76.45
C SER A 427 -89.41 64.77 -76.41
N ILE A 428 -88.91 65.54 -77.38
CA ILE A 428 -87.48 65.89 -77.54
C ILE A 428 -86.93 66.79 -76.41
N ALA A 429 -87.77 67.57 -75.72
CA ALA A 429 -87.34 68.38 -74.58
C ALA A 429 -87.04 67.52 -73.33
N SER A 430 -87.79 66.43 -73.11
CA SER A 430 -87.61 65.51 -71.99
C SER A 430 -86.34 64.66 -72.11
N TYR A 431 -85.97 64.26 -73.33
CA TYR A 431 -84.78 63.43 -73.58
C TYR A 431 -83.45 64.17 -73.41
N ASN A 432 -83.44 65.50 -73.52
CA ASN A 432 -82.22 66.29 -73.34
C ASN A 432 -81.81 66.41 -71.85
N ASP A 433 -82.80 66.42 -70.95
CA ASP A 433 -82.58 66.41 -69.50
C ASP A 433 -82.14 65.01 -69.00
N GLU A 434 -82.67 63.94 -69.60
CA GLU A 434 -82.25 62.55 -69.31
C GLU A 434 -80.83 62.24 -69.80
N LEU A 435 -80.41 62.77 -70.96
CA LEU A 435 -79.04 62.62 -71.48
C LEU A 435 -78.00 63.35 -70.62
N ASN A 436 -78.35 64.52 -70.07
CA ASN A 436 -77.49 65.22 -69.10
C ASN A 436 -77.39 64.46 -67.77
N THR A 437 -78.48 63.85 -67.31
CA THR A 437 -78.51 63.02 -66.09
C THR A 437 -77.69 61.73 -66.29
N PHE A 438 -77.79 61.09 -67.45
CA PHE A 438 -76.97 59.93 -67.80
C PHE A 438 -75.48 60.28 -67.89
N GLY A 439 -75.13 61.45 -68.45
CA GLY A 439 -73.76 61.96 -68.46
C GLY A 439 -73.17 62.18 -67.06
N GLN A 440 -73.98 62.67 -66.10
CA GLN A 440 -73.58 62.81 -64.69
C GLN A 440 -73.37 61.43 -64.02
N ILE A 441 -74.24 60.46 -64.29
CA ILE A 441 -74.11 59.09 -63.76
C ILE A 441 -72.87 58.38 -64.32
N VAL A 442 -72.58 58.52 -65.62
CA VAL A 442 -71.39 57.93 -66.25
C VAL A 442 -70.09 58.53 -65.66
N ASN A 443 -70.08 59.83 -65.36
CA ASN A 443 -68.94 60.46 -64.70
C ASN A 443 -68.79 60.02 -63.24
N SER A 444 -69.89 59.89 -62.49
CA SER A 444 -69.90 59.33 -61.13
C SER A 444 -69.36 57.89 -61.12
N LEU A 445 -69.83 57.04 -62.03
CA LEU A 445 -69.36 55.66 -62.15
C LEU A 445 -67.89 55.58 -62.55
N LYS A 446 -67.39 56.52 -63.37
CA LYS A 446 -65.98 56.62 -63.72
C LYS A 446 -65.12 56.99 -62.51
N ASP A 447 -65.60 57.87 -61.65
CA ASP A 447 -64.93 58.26 -60.41
C ASP A 447 -64.97 57.14 -59.35
N ASP A 448 -66.10 56.41 -59.25
CA ASP A 448 -66.23 55.21 -58.41
C ASP A 448 -65.27 54.10 -58.87
N LEU A 449 -65.14 53.89 -60.19
CA LEU A 449 -64.21 52.92 -60.75
C LEU A 449 -62.75 53.28 -60.44
N ARG A 450 -62.42 54.58 -60.46
CA ARG A 450 -61.08 55.08 -60.11
C ARG A 450 -60.78 54.88 -58.63
N THR A 451 -61.75 55.14 -57.77
CA THR A 451 -61.65 54.94 -56.31
C THR A 451 -61.49 53.47 -55.98
N ASN A 452 -62.30 52.60 -56.59
CA ASN A 452 -62.19 51.14 -56.43
C ASN A 452 -60.85 50.59 -56.91
N LYS A 453 -60.29 51.14 -58.00
CA LYS A 453 -58.94 50.78 -58.47
C LYS A 453 -57.86 51.13 -57.44
N GLN A 454 -57.98 52.28 -56.75
CA GLN A 454 -57.05 52.66 -55.68
C GLN A 454 -57.22 51.79 -54.43
N SER A 455 -58.45 51.45 -54.04
CA SER A 455 -58.71 50.53 -52.93
C SER A 455 -58.15 49.13 -53.21
N LEU A 456 -58.31 48.62 -54.44
CA LEU A 456 -57.71 47.35 -54.87
C LEU A 456 -56.18 47.34 -54.80
N GLN A 457 -55.53 48.46 -55.16
CA GLN A 457 -54.08 48.58 -55.03
C GLN A 457 -53.66 48.54 -53.55
N THR A 458 -54.38 49.24 -52.67
CA THR A 458 -54.11 49.25 -51.22
C THR A 458 -54.24 47.84 -50.62
N VAL A 459 -55.31 47.12 -50.96
CA VAL A 459 -55.51 45.72 -50.54
C VAL A 459 -54.39 44.82 -51.07
N THR A 460 -53.91 45.06 -52.29
CA THR A 460 -52.78 44.30 -52.86
C THR A 460 -51.50 44.52 -52.06
N ASP A 461 -51.21 45.77 -51.66
CA ASP A 461 -50.02 46.11 -50.88
C ASP A 461 -50.09 45.53 -49.45
N GLU A 462 -51.28 45.53 -48.83
CA GLU A 462 -51.52 44.88 -47.52
C GLU A 462 -51.36 43.36 -47.59
N VAL A 463 -51.86 42.70 -48.65
CA VAL A 463 -51.71 41.26 -48.85
C VAL A 463 -50.22 40.89 -49.02
N ASN A 464 -49.46 41.70 -49.75
CA ASN A 464 -48.02 41.48 -49.90
C ASN A 464 -47.29 41.65 -48.55
N THR A 465 -47.63 42.69 -47.78
CA THR A 465 -47.07 42.91 -46.43
C THR A 465 -47.38 41.74 -45.49
N ASN A 466 -48.61 41.23 -45.52
CA ASN A 466 -49.00 40.07 -44.72
C ASN A 466 -48.29 38.79 -45.15
N LYS A 467 -48.04 38.61 -46.46
CA LYS A 467 -47.27 37.49 -46.97
C LYS A 467 -45.82 37.50 -46.45
N ASP A 468 -45.19 38.67 -46.41
CA ASP A 468 -43.83 38.81 -45.88
C ASP A 468 -43.79 38.54 -44.37
N ASN A 469 -44.76 39.06 -43.61
CA ASN A 469 -44.90 38.76 -42.18
C ASN A 469 -45.10 37.25 -41.90
N ILE A 470 -45.89 36.55 -42.73
CA ILE A 470 -46.10 35.10 -42.62
C ILE A 470 -44.79 34.34 -42.89
N ASN A 471 -43.99 34.77 -43.87
CA ASN A 471 -42.70 34.15 -44.15
C ASN A 471 -41.73 34.32 -42.98
N GLN A 472 -41.67 35.51 -42.38
CA GLN A 472 -40.84 35.76 -41.20
C GLN A 472 -41.26 34.87 -40.02
N LEU A 473 -42.56 34.79 -39.73
CA LEU A 473 -43.07 33.92 -38.66
C LEU A 473 -42.74 32.44 -38.89
N LYS A 474 -42.68 32.00 -40.16
CA LYS A 474 -42.32 30.63 -40.51
C LYS A 474 -40.84 30.35 -40.23
N GLU A 475 -39.96 31.30 -40.51
CA GLU A 475 -38.54 31.19 -40.20
C GLU A 475 -38.29 31.18 -38.68
N ASP A 476 -38.95 32.06 -37.95
CA ASP A 476 -38.88 32.13 -36.48
C ASP A 476 -39.39 30.83 -35.83
N LEU A 477 -40.47 30.26 -36.36
CA LEU A 477 -41.03 28.98 -35.89
C LEU A 477 -40.03 27.84 -36.06
N GLU A 478 -39.32 27.77 -37.19
CA GLU A 478 -38.35 26.70 -37.44
C GLU A 478 -37.08 26.87 -36.60
N SER A 479 -36.64 28.11 -36.38
CA SER A 479 -35.56 28.44 -35.43
C SER A 479 -35.91 28.00 -34.00
N ASN A 480 -37.12 28.35 -33.54
CA ASN A 480 -37.60 27.97 -32.20
C ASN A 480 -37.73 26.44 -32.04
N LYS A 481 -38.19 25.73 -33.07
CA LYS A 481 -38.23 24.27 -33.09
C LYS A 481 -36.83 23.67 -32.91
N GLN A 482 -35.82 24.21 -33.59
CA GLN A 482 -34.44 23.74 -33.44
C GLN A 482 -33.89 24.00 -32.03
N ASN A 483 -34.19 25.16 -31.45
CA ASN A 483 -33.81 25.51 -30.08
C ASN A 483 -34.45 24.56 -29.06
N ILE A 484 -35.75 24.25 -29.20
CA ILE A 484 -36.46 23.29 -28.34
C ILE A 484 -35.85 21.89 -28.44
N GLN A 485 -35.45 21.44 -29.63
CA GLN A 485 -34.76 20.16 -29.79
C GLN A 485 -33.42 20.12 -29.05
N ASN A 486 -32.64 21.20 -29.11
CA ASN A 486 -31.37 21.31 -28.40
C ASN A 486 -31.56 21.32 -26.88
N ILE A 487 -32.55 22.08 -26.38
CA ILE A 487 -32.93 22.09 -24.96
C ILE A 487 -33.37 20.70 -24.52
N THR A 488 -34.19 20.01 -25.33
CA THR A 488 -34.67 18.64 -25.04
C THR A 488 -33.50 17.66 -24.92
N LYS A 489 -32.49 17.77 -25.80
CA LYS A 489 -31.25 16.97 -25.67
C LYS A 489 -30.51 17.29 -24.37
N GLY A 490 -30.31 18.57 -24.05
CA GLY A 490 -29.63 18.98 -22.81
C GLY A 490 -30.34 18.50 -21.54
N VAL A 491 -31.68 18.60 -21.49
CA VAL A 491 -32.51 18.08 -20.38
C VAL A 491 -32.36 16.57 -20.24
N ASN A 492 -32.35 15.83 -21.34
CA ASN A 492 -32.15 14.37 -21.30
C ASN A 492 -30.75 13.99 -20.81
N THR A 493 -29.71 14.72 -21.22
CA THR A 493 -28.35 14.52 -20.72
C THR A 493 -28.27 14.79 -19.22
N ASN A 494 -28.86 15.90 -18.75
CA ASN A 494 -28.89 16.24 -17.33
C ASN A 494 -29.66 15.21 -16.50
N ARG A 495 -30.80 14.68 -17.03
CA ARG A 495 -31.55 13.59 -16.40
C ARG A 495 -30.66 12.36 -16.18
N GLN A 496 -29.86 11.99 -17.18
CA GLN A 496 -28.96 10.84 -17.06
C GLN A 496 -27.85 11.09 -16.03
N ASN A 497 -27.27 12.29 -16.02
CA ASN A 497 -26.26 12.67 -15.03
C ASN A 497 -26.82 12.62 -13.60
N ILE A 498 -28.06 13.08 -13.39
CA ILE A 498 -28.75 12.99 -12.09
C ILE A 498 -28.99 11.53 -11.68
N MET A 499 -29.37 10.65 -12.61
CA MET A 499 -29.52 9.21 -12.32
C MET A 499 -28.19 8.57 -11.88
N ASN A 500 -27.08 8.93 -12.53
CA ASN A 500 -25.75 8.45 -12.16
C ASN A 500 -25.33 8.97 -10.77
N LEU A 501 -25.50 10.28 -10.52
CA LEU A 501 -25.23 10.88 -9.21
C LEU A 501 -26.04 10.22 -8.09
N ASN A 502 -27.32 9.92 -8.33
CA ASN A 502 -28.16 9.23 -7.35
C ASN A 502 -27.64 7.80 -7.06
N LYS A 503 -27.09 7.11 -8.06
CA LYS A 503 -26.46 5.81 -7.87
C LYS A 503 -25.18 5.92 -7.02
N ASP A 504 -24.35 6.93 -7.26
CA ASP A 504 -23.11 7.15 -6.51
C ASP A 504 -23.39 7.54 -5.05
N VAL A 505 -24.41 8.36 -4.82
CA VAL A 505 -24.88 8.73 -3.47
C VAL A 505 -25.39 7.51 -2.72
N ASN A 506 -26.22 6.66 -3.34
CA ASN A 506 -26.69 5.42 -2.71
C ASN A 506 -25.53 4.46 -2.39
N THR A 507 -24.53 4.37 -3.27
CA THR A 507 -23.33 3.54 -3.06
C THR A 507 -22.50 4.05 -1.88
N SER A 508 -22.37 5.38 -1.77
CA SER A 508 -21.68 6.04 -0.64
C SER A 508 -22.42 5.83 0.67
N GLN A 509 -23.76 5.91 0.66
CA GLN A 509 -24.61 5.65 1.82
C GLN A 509 -24.42 4.22 2.36
N GLN A 510 -24.40 3.21 1.48
CA GLN A 510 -24.18 1.81 1.87
C GLN A 510 -22.78 1.58 2.45
N SER A 511 -21.76 2.24 1.89
CA SER A 511 -20.39 2.15 2.38
C SER A 511 -20.25 2.77 3.77
N LEU A 512 -20.93 3.89 4.03
CA LEU A 512 -21.01 4.52 5.35
C LEU A 512 -21.70 3.62 6.38
N SER A 513 -22.80 2.95 6.04
CA SER A 513 -23.45 2.00 6.95
C SER A 513 -22.56 0.80 7.30
N LYS A 514 -21.77 0.30 6.34
CA LYS A 514 -20.77 -0.76 6.63
C LYS A 514 -19.67 -0.27 7.57
N LEU A 515 -19.22 0.97 7.38
CA LEU A 515 -18.21 1.57 8.25
C LEU A 515 -18.72 1.74 9.68
N GLU A 516 -19.97 2.16 9.85
CA GLU A 516 -20.65 2.29 11.14
C GLU A 516 -20.68 0.96 11.90
N VAL A 517 -21.13 -0.13 11.25
CA VAL A 517 -21.15 -1.48 11.84
C VAL A 517 -19.75 -1.98 12.24
N ASN A 518 -18.75 -1.74 11.39
CA ASN A 518 -17.37 -2.12 11.70
C ASN A 518 -16.82 -1.35 12.91
N LEU A 519 -17.13 -0.07 13.03
CA LEU A 519 -16.75 0.76 14.18
C LEU A 519 -17.40 0.29 15.48
N GLU A 520 -18.70 -0.03 15.45
CA GLU A 520 -19.41 -0.59 16.61
C GLU A 520 -18.81 -1.94 17.03
N THR A 521 -18.44 -2.77 16.06
CA THR A 521 -17.79 -4.07 16.29
C THR A 521 -16.41 -3.90 16.94
N HIS A 522 -15.60 -2.95 16.48
CA HIS A 522 -14.30 -2.68 17.09
C HIS A 522 -14.44 -2.09 18.50
N LEU A 523 -15.42 -1.21 18.74
CA LEU A 523 -15.71 -0.64 20.06
C LEU A 523 -16.15 -1.70 21.07
N THR A 524 -17.01 -2.63 20.67
CA THR A 524 -17.46 -3.75 21.52
C THR A 524 -16.32 -4.71 21.84
N ASN A 525 -15.48 -5.03 20.86
CA ASN A 525 -14.28 -5.84 21.08
C ASN A 525 -13.30 -5.18 22.04
N LEU A 526 -13.06 -3.86 21.88
CA LEU A 526 -12.17 -3.10 22.74
C LEU A 526 -12.71 -3.02 24.18
N SER A 527 -14.00 -2.77 24.35
CA SER A 527 -14.68 -2.78 25.66
C SER A 527 -14.57 -4.14 26.36
N THR A 528 -14.73 -5.22 25.61
CA THR A 528 -14.59 -6.60 26.11
C THR A 528 -13.15 -6.87 26.56
N ALA A 529 -12.15 -6.49 25.75
CA ALA A 529 -10.74 -6.63 26.11
C ALA A 529 -10.37 -5.79 27.35
N LEU A 530 -10.88 -4.55 27.45
CA LEU A 530 -10.67 -3.69 28.62
C LEU A 530 -11.28 -4.29 29.90
N THR A 531 -12.43 -4.94 29.78
CA THR A 531 -13.09 -5.62 30.90
C THR A 531 -12.28 -6.83 31.34
N GLN A 532 -11.76 -7.63 30.41
CA GLN A 532 -10.86 -8.75 30.69
C GLN A 532 -9.54 -8.30 31.34
N ILE A 533 -8.96 -7.19 30.87
CA ILE A 533 -7.74 -6.62 31.46
C ILE A 533 -8.02 -6.13 32.89
N LYS A 534 -9.15 -5.46 33.13
CA LYS A 534 -9.55 -5.03 34.50
C LYS A 534 -9.74 -6.22 35.45
N GLU A 535 -10.33 -7.32 34.96
CA GLU A 535 -10.49 -8.57 35.71
C GLU A 535 -9.13 -9.21 36.04
N ASN A 536 -8.21 -9.25 35.07
CA ASN A 536 -6.86 -9.80 35.25
C ASN A 536 -6.00 -8.96 36.21
N ILE A 537 -6.16 -7.63 36.19
CA ILE A 537 -5.49 -6.72 37.13
C ILE A 537 -6.01 -6.91 38.58
N LYS A 538 -7.30 -7.25 38.75
CA LYS A 538 -7.88 -7.53 40.08
C LYS A 538 -7.37 -8.83 40.71
N LYS A 539 -6.95 -9.84 39.93
CA LYS A 539 -6.49 -11.14 40.45
C LYS A 539 -5.05 -11.18 40.96
N GLY A 540 -4.22 -10.18 40.64
CA GLY A 540 -2.81 -10.17 41.03
C GLY A 540 -1.98 -11.27 40.37
N ARG A 541 -0.66 -11.31 40.65
CA ARG A 541 0.21 -12.40 40.20
C ARG A 541 -0.07 -13.67 41.03
N PRO A 542 -0.08 -14.86 40.42
CA PRO A 542 -0.34 -16.10 41.11
C PRO A 542 0.73 -16.36 42.17
N THR A 543 0.33 -16.81 43.37
CA THR A 543 1.31 -17.11 44.43
C THR A 543 1.97 -18.47 44.23
N SER A 544 1.27 -19.41 43.58
CA SER A 544 1.79 -20.74 43.22
C SER A 544 1.14 -21.27 41.94
N CYS A 545 1.70 -22.35 41.38
CA CYS A 545 1.10 -23.04 40.24
C CYS A 545 -0.29 -23.64 40.55
N ARG A 546 -0.70 -23.76 41.82
CA ARG A 546 -2.03 -24.28 42.19
C ARG A 546 -3.17 -23.33 41.81
N GLU A 547 -2.89 -22.05 41.70
CA GLU A 547 -3.87 -21.03 41.30
C GLU A 547 -4.06 -20.98 39.76
N ILE A 548 -3.25 -21.74 39.01
CA ILE A 548 -3.24 -21.72 37.55
C ILE A 548 -4.22 -22.74 37.01
N ASN A 549 -5.33 -22.23 36.47
CA ASN A 549 -6.25 -23.03 35.66
C ASN A 549 -6.03 -22.71 34.18
N SER A 550 -5.49 -23.67 33.43
CA SER A 550 -5.24 -23.55 31.99
C SER A 550 -5.63 -24.81 31.23
N PHE A 551 -5.98 -24.65 29.95
CA PHE A 551 -6.21 -25.77 29.04
C PHE A 551 -4.89 -26.42 28.59
N GLN A 552 -3.78 -25.69 28.61
CA GLN A 552 -2.45 -26.20 28.23
C GLN A 552 -1.85 -27.03 29.37
N GLU A 553 -1.19 -28.14 29.03
CA GLU A 553 -0.57 -29.05 29.99
C GLU A 553 0.64 -28.45 30.72
N ARG A 554 1.35 -27.53 30.04
CA ARG A 554 2.52 -26.83 30.54
C ARG A 554 2.36 -25.35 30.24
N VAL A 555 2.46 -24.51 31.27
CA VAL A 555 2.29 -23.05 31.15
C VAL A 555 3.41 -22.34 31.89
N ILE A 556 4.01 -21.34 31.26
CA ILE A 556 5.02 -20.49 31.91
C ILE A 556 4.29 -19.33 32.60
N VAL A 557 4.58 -19.11 33.88
CA VAL A 557 3.99 -18.03 34.67
C VAL A 557 5.05 -17.34 35.53
N THR A 558 4.85 -16.05 35.81
CA THR A 558 5.64 -15.33 36.81
C THR A 558 4.89 -15.33 38.14
N LEU A 559 5.47 -15.95 39.15
CA LEU A 559 4.89 -15.98 40.50
C LEU A 559 4.93 -14.60 41.16
N LYS A 560 4.16 -14.41 42.23
CA LYS A 560 4.19 -13.18 43.07
C LYS A 560 5.60 -12.84 43.57
N SER A 561 6.46 -13.84 43.77
CA SER A 561 7.87 -13.66 44.13
C SER A 561 8.73 -13.03 43.03
N GLY A 562 8.20 -12.92 41.80
CA GLY A 562 8.95 -12.49 40.61
C GLY A 562 9.68 -13.64 39.90
N LEU A 563 9.66 -14.86 40.46
CA LEU A 563 10.26 -16.04 39.84
C LEU A 563 9.39 -16.53 38.67
N GLU A 564 10.00 -16.69 37.50
CA GLU A 564 9.37 -17.35 36.36
C GLU A 564 9.48 -18.88 36.51
N VAL A 565 8.38 -19.58 36.30
CA VAL A 565 8.30 -21.05 36.47
C VAL A 565 7.43 -21.68 35.39
N MET A 566 7.74 -22.93 35.04
CA MET A 566 6.87 -23.78 34.23
C MET A 566 5.93 -24.59 35.14
N CYS A 567 4.62 -24.35 35.03
CA CYS A 567 3.58 -25.07 35.74
C CYS A 567 3.06 -26.27 34.93
N ASP A 568 2.93 -27.43 35.56
CA ASP A 568 2.11 -28.54 35.08
C ASP A 568 0.72 -28.46 35.71
N THR A 569 -0.28 -28.31 34.83
CA THR A 569 -1.67 -28.03 35.21
C THR A 569 -2.58 -29.25 35.13
N LYS A 570 -2.05 -30.43 34.74
CA LYS A 570 -2.87 -31.63 34.46
C LYS A 570 -2.46 -32.84 35.29
N THR A 571 -1.17 -33.09 35.45
CA THR A 571 -0.69 -34.30 36.14
C THR A 571 -1.10 -34.27 37.60
N ASP A 572 -1.76 -35.33 38.09
CA ASP A 572 -2.14 -35.47 39.50
C ASP A 572 -2.89 -34.23 40.06
N GLY A 573 -3.88 -33.75 39.29
CA GLY A 573 -4.68 -32.57 39.64
C GLY A 573 -4.00 -31.22 39.35
N GLY A 574 -2.81 -31.22 38.77
CA GLY A 574 -2.06 -30.00 38.45
C GLY A 574 -1.45 -29.31 39.67
N GLY A 575 -1.01 -28.07 39.48
CA GLY A 575 -0.43 -27.25 40.55
C GLY A 575 1.06 -27.49 40.80
N TRP A 576 1.75 -28.15 39.88
CA TRP A 576 3.15 -28.52 40.02
C TRP A 576 4.08 -27.49 39.38
N ILE A 577 5.16 -27.11 40.09
CA ILE A 577 6.28 -26.33 39.56
C ILE A 577 7.32 -27.32 39.03
N ILE A 578 7.59 -27.32 37.73
CA ILE A 578 8.68 -28.12 37.14
C ILE A 578 9.99 -27.38 37.36
N PHE A 579 10.95 -28.06 37.97
CA PHE A 579 12.28 -27.50 38.22
C PHE A 579 13.39 -28.17 37.42
N GLN A 580 13.14 -29.36 36.86
CA GLN A 580 14.05 -30.02 35.94
C GLN A 580 13.23 -30.66 34.83
N ARG A 581 13.68 -30.51 33.59
CA ARG A 581 13.05 -31.13 32.43
C ARG A 581 14.08 -31.56 31.39
N ARG A 582 14.01 -32.82 30.97
CA ARG A 582 14.83 -33.41 29.90
C ARG A 582 13.91 -34.12 28.90
N ILE A 583 13.96 -33.74 27.63
CA ILE A 583 13.05 -34.23 26.58
C ILE A 583 13.72 -34.47 25.23
N ASN A 584 14.88 -33.87 24.94
CA ASN A 584 15.46 -33.87 23.60
C ASN A 584 17.00 -33.76 23.54
N GLY A 585 17.68 -33.53 24.66
CA GLY A 585 19.14 -33.43 24.75
C GLY A 585 19.74 -32.18 24.14
N LYS A 586 18.94 -31.13 23.89
CA LYS A 586 19.43 -29.85 23.32
C LYS A 586 20.18 -29.00 24.34
N VAL A 587 20.00 -29.27 25.64
CA VAL A 587 20.70 -28.55 26.70
C VAL A 587 21.70 -29.50 27.36
N ASP A 588 22.96 -29.06 27.44
CA ASP A 588 23.99 -29.76 28.20
C ASP A 588 23.74 -29.61 29.70
N PHE A 589 23.76 -30.72 30.44
CA PHE A 589 23.59 -30.77 31.90
C PHE A 589 24.91 -31.06 32.63
N TYR A 590 26.02 -31.29 31.91
CA TYR A 590 27.33 -31.41 32.54
C TYR A 590 27.91 -30.01 32.85
N ARG A 591 27.35 -29.38 33.89
CA ARG A 591 27.61 -27.98 34.26
C ARG A 591 28.21 -27.81 35.66
N GLY A 592 28.84 -26.65 35.87
CA GLY A 592 29.51 -26.31 37.12
C GLY A 592 28.57 -25.80 38.21
N TRP A 593 29.11 -25.57 39.40
CA TRP A 593 28.35 -25.20 40.61
C TRP A 593 27.50 -23.95 40.41
N LYS A 594 28.10 -22.89 39.85
CA LYS A 594 27.42 -21.60 39.67
C LYS A 594 26.19 -21.73 38.77
N GLU A 595 26.28 -22.50 37.69
CA GLU A 595 25.15 -22.69 36.78
C GLU A 595 24.04 -23.52 37.42
N TYR A 596 24.38 -24.58 38.17
CA TYR A 596 23.40 -25.34 38.93
C TYR A 596 22.76 -24.53 40.07
N ARG A 597 23.49 -23.57 40.64
CA ARG A 597 22.97 -22.62 41.61
C ARG A 597 21.94 -21.69 41.00
N ASP A 598 22.34 -21.01 39.92
CA ASP A 598 21.58 -19.91 39.30
C ASP A 598 20.44 -20.43 38.38
N GLY A 599 20.59 -21.64 37.83
CA GLY A 599 19.70 -22.23 36.83
C GLY A 599 20.21 -22.06 35.41
N PHE A 600 19.75 -22.92 34.50
CA PHE A 600 20.15 -22.92 33.09
C PHE A 600 19.11 -23.59 32.19
N GLY A 601 19.27 -23.41 30.88
CA GLY A 601 18.32 -23.87 29.86
C GLY A 601 17.23 -22.83 29.58
N ASP A 602 16.24 -23.22 28.77
CA ASP A 602 15.20 -22.32 28.28
C ASP A 602 13.89 -23.09 28.09
N TYR A 603 12.79 -22.51 28.59
CA TYR A 603 11.45 -23.08 28.46
C TYR A 603 11.03 -23.29 26.99
N ASN A 604 11.48 -22.44 26.07
CA ASN A 604 11.19 -22.52 24.63
C ASN A 604 11.91 -23.70 23.95
N ILE A 605 13.10 -24.06 24.45
CA ILE A 605 13.85 -25.24 23.98
C ILE A 605 13.28 -26.52 24.61
N GLY A 606 12.59 -26.36 25.76
CA GLY A 606 11.87 -27.39 26.47
C GLY A 606 12.73 -28.20 27.46
N GLU A 607 14.02 -27.85 27.61
CA GLU A 607 14.92 -28.43 28.62
C GLU A 607 15.53 -27.34 29.48
N PHE A 608 15.49 -27.54 30.79
CA PHE A 608 16.02 -26.57 31.76
C PHE A 608 16.22 -27.18 33.13
N TYR A 609 16.99 -26.47 33.96
CA TYR A 609 17.13 -26.66 35.39
C TYR A 609 16.89 -25.31 36.08
N LEU A 610 15.94 -25.25 37.02
CA LEU A 610 15.46 -24.00 37.64
C LEU A 610 16.52 -23.29 38.49
N GLY A 611 17.52 -24.04 38.97
CA GLY A 611 18.55 -23.54 39.86
C GLY A 611 18.29 -23.91 41.32
N ASN A 612 19.32 -24.43 41.98
CA ASN A 612 19.26 -24.89 43.36
C ASN A 612 18.84 -23.78 44.33
N GLU A 613 19.27 -22.54 44.08
CA GLU A 613 18.92 -21.42 44.93
C GLU A 613 17.43 -21.08 44.85
N ASN A 614 16.83 -21.20 43.65
CA ASN A 614 15.40 -21.00 43.46
C ASN A 614 14.59 -22.12 44.10
N ILE A 615 15.04 -23.38 43.96
CA ILE A 615 14.39 -24.54 44.59
C ILE A 615 14.48 -24.45 46.12
N PHE A 616 15.64 -24.07 46.68
CA PHE A 616 15.83 -23.81 48.11
C PHE A 616 14.86 -22.74 48.62
N LYS A 617 14.77 -21.59 47.93
CA LYS A 617 13.86 -20.50 48.31
C LYS A 617 12.41 -20.95 48.33
N LEU A 618 11.96 -21.68 47.30
CA LEU A 618 10.61 -22.23 47.23
C LEU A 618 10.34 -23.19 48.40
N THR A 619 11.21 -24.17 48.60
CA THR A 619 11.03 -25.22 49.62
C THR A 619 11.34 -24.79 51.05
N SER A 620 11.89 -23.59 51.26
CA SER A 620 12.13 -23.01 52.59
C SER A 620 10.91 -22.31 53.16
N THR A 621 9.99 -21.85 52.32
CA THR A 621 8.82 -21.07 52.73
C THR A 621 7.52 -21.88 52.86
N GLY A 622 7.53 -23.15 52.43
CA GLY A 622 6.37 -24.03 52.46
C GLY A 622 6.76 -25.50 52.52
N GLN A 623 5.76 -26.38 52.67
CA GLN A 623 5.96 -27.83 52.58
C GLN A 623 5.70 -28.28 51.16
N PHE A 624 6.64 -28.98 50.54
CA PHE A 624 6.52 -29.43 49.16
C PHE A 624 6.64 -30.95 49.07
N ASP A 625 5.91 -31.54 48.14
CA ASP A 625 6.12 -32.90 47.68
C ASP A 625 6.84 -32.89 46.33
N LEU A 626 7.74 -33.84 46.12
CA LEU A 626 8.44 -34.07 44.86
C LEU A 626 7.72 -35.14 44.06
N ARG A 627 7.56 -34.90 42.76
CA ARG A 627 7.19 -35.90 41.77
C ARG A 627 8.23 -35.91 40.65
N ILE A 628 8.62 -37.10 40.24
CA ILE A 628 9.52 -37.35 39.12
C ILE A 628 8.74 -38.21 38.12
N ASP A 629 8.51 -37.69 36.92
CA ASP A 629 7.96 -38.46 35.81
C ASP A 629 9.11 -38.91 34.89
N LEU A 630 9.00 -40.14 34.39
CA LEU A 630 10.03 -40.83 33.63
C LEU A 630 9.41 -41.55 32.45
N GLU A 631 10.09 -41.56 31.30
CA GLU A 631 9.73 -42.44 30.18
C GLU A 631 10.91 -43.32 29.80
N TYR A 632 10.66 -44.63 29.75
CA TYR A 632 11.64 -45.62 29.35
C TYR A 632 11.00 -46.64 28.42
N ARG A 633 11.60 -46.86 27.25
CA ARG A 633 11.08 -47.75 26.19
C ARG A 633 9.59 -47.49 25.88
N ASN A 634 9.22 -46.21 25.76
CA ASN A 634 7.86 -45.72 25.52
C ASN A 634 6.83 -46.04 26.63
N ALA A 635 7.28 -46.50 27.80
CA ALA A 635 6.44 -46.70 28.98
C ALA A 635 6.68 -45.57 29.99
N LYS A 636 5.59 -45.07 30.59
CA LYS A 636 5.61 -43.95 31.54
C LYS A 636 5.60 -44.47 32.97
N TYR A 637 6.49 -43.93 33.79
CA TYR A 637 6.63 -44.23 35.21
C TYR A 637 6.67 -42.95 36.03
N PHE A 638 6.40 -43.06 37.32
CA PHE A 638 6.60 -41.94 38.23
C PHE A 638 7.12 -42.40 39.60
N ALA A 639 7.86 -41.51 40.25
CA ALA A 639 8.24 -41.60 41.65
C ALA A 639 7.78 -40.33 42.37
N GLN A 640 7.26 -40.47 43.57
CA GLN A 640 6.83 -39.36 44.42
C GLN A 640 7.47 -39.50 45.79
N TYR A 641 7.87 -38.36 46.36
CA TYR A 641 8.48 -38.29 47.68
C TYR A 641 7.84 -37.17 48.46
N LYS A 642 7.41 -37.49 49.67
CA LYS A 642 6.90 -36.53 50.64
C LYS A 642 8.01 -35.62 51.15
N ASP A 643 7.69 -34.44 51.67
CA ASP A 643 8.59 -33.59 52.48
C ASP A 643 9.90 -33.24 51.76
N PHE A 644 9.79 -32.93 50.46
CA PHE A 644 10.91 -32.52 49.65
C PHE A 644 11.39 -31.13 50.06
N LYS A 645 12.69 -31.04 50.34
CA LYS A 645 13.36 -29.79 50.65
C LYS A 645 14.82 -29.84 50.22
N LEU A 646 15.32 -28.70 49.74
CA LEU A 646 16.75 -28.46 49.66
C LEU A 646 17.17 -27.55 50.80
N LEU A 647 18.38 -27.77 51.32
CA LEU A 647 18.99 -26.87 52.29
C LEU A 647 19.74 -25.74 51.57
N SER A 648 20.27 -24.79 52.36
CA SER A 648 20.94 -23.59 51.84
C SER A 648 22.21 -23.90 51.04
N GLU A 649 22.73 -22.93 50.29
CA GLU A 649 24.03 -23.06 49.61
C GLU A 649 25.16 -23.38 50.60
N THR A 650 25.13 -22.78 51.80
CA THR A 650 26.09 -23.05 52.89
C THR A 650 26.03 -24.49 53.38
N GLU A 651 24.87 -25.12 53.26
CA GLU A 651 24.64 -26.55 53.53
C GLU A 651 24.72 -27.39 52.26
N LYS A 652 25.30 -26.82 51.20
CA LYS A 652 25.62 -27.49 49.93
C LYS A 652 24.39 -28.10 49.25
N TYR A 653 23.24 -27.45 49.36
CA TYR A 653 21.97 -27.90 48.78
C TYR A 653 21.63 -29.36 49.11
N LYS A 654 21.90 -29.78 50.35
CA LYS A 654 21.58 -31.13 50.84
C LYS A 654 20.12 -31.48 50.54
N LEU A 655 19.91 -32.67 49.97
CA LEU A 655 18.57 -33.21 49.68
C LEU A 655 17.91 -33.72 50.95
N GLN A 656 16.66 -33.33 51.17
CA GLN A 656 15.78 -33.95 52.16
C GLN A 656 14.52 -34.43 51.47
N ILE A 657 14.22 -35.72 51.65
CA ILE A 657 13.00 -36.36 51.17
C ILE A 657 12.46 -37.31 52.24
N GLY A 658 11.14 -37.44 52.24
CA GLY A 658 10.35 -38.33 53.08
C GLY A 658 9.87 -39.57 52.32
N LYS A 659 8.68 -40.05 52.68
CA LYS A 659 8.16 -41.35 52.21
C LYS A 659 7.97 -41.40 50.69
N TYR A 660 8.48 -42.46 50.07
CA TYR A 660 8.30 -42.80 48.66
C TYR A 660 6.90 -43.38 48.34
N SER A 661 6.41 -43.09 47.15
CA SER A 661 5.35 -43.82 46.45
C SER A 661 5.55 -43.74 44.93
N GLY A 662 5.03 -44.70 44.16
CA GLY A 662 5.08 -44.63 42.70
C GLY A 662 5.37 -45.97 42.02
N THR A 663 5.48 -45.93 40.69
CA THR A 663 5.68 -47.10 39.81
C THR A 663 7.11 -47.23 39.29
N ALA A 664 7.95 -46.21 39.46
CA ALA A 664 9.31 -46.18 38.92
C ALA A 664 10.34 -46.96 39.74
N GLY A 665 10.03 -47.30 41.00
CA GLY A 665 11.02 -47.77 41.96
C GLY A 665 11.64 -46.64 42.77
N ASP A 666 12.12 -46.96 43.98
CA ASP A 666 12.73 -45.99 44.88
C ASP A 666 14.25 -45.91 44.66
N GLU A 667 14.66 -45.05 43.73
CA GLU A 667 16.08 -44.81 43.40
C GLU A 667 16.58 -43.44 43.84
N LEU A 668 15.81 -42.72 44.67
CA LEU A 668 16.23 -41.45 45.25
C LEU A 668 16.48 -41.55 46.76
N SER A 669 15.92 -42.52 47.47
CA SER A 669 16.13 -42.68 48.91
C SER A 669 17.61 -42.84 49.30
N ARG A 670 18.44 -43.51 48.47
CA ARG A 670 19.90 -43.58 48.70
C ARG A 670 20.59 -42.21 48.64
N HIS A 671 20.00 -41.27 47.91
CA HIS A 671 20.47 -39.91 47.75
C HIS A 671 19.97 -38.98 48.87
N ASN A 672 19.07 -39.44 49.74
CA ASN A 672 18.56 -38.66 50.85
C ASN A 672 19.70 -38.25 51.81
N ASN A 673 19.68 -37.00 52.27
CA ASN A 673 20.72 -36.36 53.08
C ASN A 673 22.11 -36.26 52.42
N MET A 674 22.25 -36.55 51.12
CA MET A 674 23.49 -36.31 50.39
C MET A 674 23.61 -34.85 49.96
N TYR A 675 24.84 -34.35 49.84
CA TYR A 675 25.12 -33.01 49.36
C TYR A 675 25.09 -32.99 47.83
N PHE A 676 24.79 -31.82 47.26
CA PHE A 676 24.85 -31.65 45.81
C PHE A 676 26.31 -31.55 45.37
N THR A 677 26.65 -32.21 44.27
CA THR A 677 28.02 -32.31 43.76
C THR A 677 28.04 -32.02 42.26
N THR A 678 28.97 -31.17 41.83
CA THR A 678 29.27 -30.82 40.42
C THR A 678 30.72 -31.18 40.11
N PHE A 679 31.09 -31.20 38.82
CA PHE A 679 32.47 -31.56 38.43
C PHE A 679 33.53 -30.62 39.04
N ASP A 680 33.17 -29.36 39.31
CA ASP A 680 34.03 -28.33 39.89
C ASP A 680 33.86 -28.17 41.41
N ARG A 681 32.95 -28.94 42.04
CA ARG A 681 32.72 -28.90 43.49
C ARG A 681 32.32 -30.26 44.03
N ASP A 682 33.32 -30.99 44.50
CA ASP A 682 33.15 -32.31 45.13
C ASP A 682 32.59 -32.18 46.55
N ASN A 683 31.36 -32.66 46.75
CA ASN A 683 30.73 -32.79 48.07
C ASN A 683 30.16 -34.20 48.28
N ASP A 684 30.51 -35.17 47.43
CA ASP A 684 29.99 -36.51 47.58
C ASP A 684 30.73 -37.26 48.71
N ILE A 685 30.23 -38.43 49.08
CA ILE A 685 30.80 -39.22 50.19
C ILE A 685 31.74 -40.32 49.68
N SER A 686 32.07 -40.29 48.38
CA SER A 686 32.95 -41.26 47.76
C SER A 686 34.38 -41.09 48.28
N SER A 687 35.06 -42.21 48.54
CA SER A 687 36.53 -42.21 48.72
C SER A 687 37.30 -42.27 47.39
N GLY A 688 36.58 -42.44 46.28
CA GLY A 688 37.11 -42.50 44.92
C GLY A 688 37.13 -41.12 44.22
N PRO A 689 37.26 -41.07 42.89
CA PRO A 689 37.19 -39.80 42.15
C PRO A 689 35.80 -39.17 42.27
N ASN A 690 35.75 -37.84 42.12
CA ASN A 690 34.52 -37.03 42.14
C ASN A 690 33.46 -37.69 41.26
N CYS A 691 32.34 -38.08 41.87
CA CYS A 691 31.26 -38.78 41.19
C CYS A 691 30.64 -37.95 40.06
N ALA A 692 30.57 -36.62 40.19
CA ALA A 692 30.02 -35.77 39.14
C ALA A 692 30.89 -35.77 37.88
N GLU A 693 32.21 -35.76 38.04
CA GLU A 693 33.15 -35.90 36.93
C GLU A 693 33.07 -37.30 36.31
N TYR A 694 33.11 -38.34 37.16
CA TYR A 694 33.10 -39.73 36.71
C TYR A 694 31.78 -40.14 36.04
N ARG A 695 30.66 -39.53 36.42
CA ARG A 695 29.29 -39.86 35.96
C ARG A 695 28.68 -38.83 35.02
N SER A 696 29.44 -37.79 34.65
CA SER A 696 29.08 -36.78 33.65
C SER A 696 27.71 -36.14 33.89
N GLY A 697 27.47 -35.70 35.12
CA GLY A 697 26.28 -34.96 35.53
C GLY A 697 26.46 -34.39 36.94
N ALA A 698 25.57 -33.50 37.35
CA ALA A 698 25.52 -33.03 38.74
C ALA A 698 24.32 -33.60 39.46
N TRP A 699 24.54 -34.08 40.69
CA TRP A 699 23.50 -34.77 41.45
C TRP A 699 23.82 -34.76 42.95
N TRP A 700 22.87 -35.24 43.75
CA TRP A 700 23.08 -35.55 45.16
C TRP A 700 23.84 -36.87 45.31
N TYR A 701 25.08 -36.93 44.85
CA TYR A 701 25.84 -38.19 44.79
C TYR A 701 26.17 -38.73 46.19
N ALA A 702 25.98 -40.05 46.33
CA ALA A 702 26.47 -40.83 47.46
C ALA A 702 27.82 -41.49 47.08
N HIS A 703 27.80 -42.77 46.70
CA HIS A 703 28.97 -43.50 46.19
C HIS A 703 28.60 -44.50 45.07
N CYS A 704 28.30 -44.08 43.85
CA CYS A 704 28.02 -42.72 43.40
C CYS A 704 26.51 -42.47 43.30
N HIS A 705 25.78 -43.29 42.55
CA HIS A 705 24.34 -43.12 42.37
C HIS A 705 23.59 -44.42 42.13
N ASP A 706 22.30 -44.41 42.45
CA ASP A 706 21.32 -45.33 41.87
C ASP A 706 20.42 -44.62 40.84
N SER A 707 20.37 -43.29 40.87
CA SER A 707 19.75 -42.45 39.85
C SER A 707 20.65 -41.28 39.42
N ASN A 708 20.63 -40.95 38.12
CA ASN A 708 21.40 -39.85 37.57
C ASN A 708 20.61 -39.13 36.46
N LEU A 709 19.52 -38.46 36.81
CA LEU A 709 18.62 -37.82 35.84
C LEU A 709 19.23 -36.59 35.13
N ASN A 710 20.32 -36.07 35.68
CA ASN A 710 21.13 -35.00 35.10
C ASN A 710 22.34 -35.51 34.32
N GLY A 711 22.46 -36.83 34.13
CA GLY A 711 23.50 -37.43 33.30
C GLY A 711 23.37 -37.07 31.82
N GLN A 712 24.33 -37.57 31.05
CA GLN A 712 24.44 -37.32 29.62
C GLN A 712 23.20 -37.83 28.86
N TRP A 713 22.59 -36.96 28.05
CA TRP A 713 21.46 -37.35 27.21
C TRP A 713 21.92 -38.29 26.09
N GLY A 714 21.19 -39.38 25.87
CA GLY A 714 21.54 -40.35 24.81
C GLY A 714 22.94 -40.96 24.95
N GLY A 715 23.50 -40.95 26.18
CA GLY A 715 24.87 -41.38 26.43
C GLY A 715 25.14 -42.79 25.91
N THR A 716 26.33 -43.01 25.34
CA THR A 716 26.79 -44.32 24.85
C THR A 716 27.68 -45.05 25.87
N SER A 717 27.99 -44.37 26.97
CA SER A 717 28.94 -44.83 28.00
C SER A 717 28.22 -45.32 29.25
N ASN A 718 28.61 -46.50 29.73
CA ASN A 718 28.02 -47.15 30.90
C ASN A 718 28.01 -46.20 32.11
N GLN A 719 26.86 -46.13 32.79
CA GLN A 719 26.69 -45.41 34.06
C GLN A 719 26.82 -43.86 34.01
N LYS A 720 26.98 -43.25 32.83
CA LYS A 720 27.07 -41.79 32.66
C LYS A 720 25.79 -41.13 32.14
N GLY A 721 24.89 -41.92 31.56
CA GLY A 721 23.64 -41.40 31.00
C GLY A 721 22.55 -41.15 32.04
N MET A 722 21.35 -40.82 31.55
CA MET A 722 20.17 -40.63 32.37
C MET A 722 19.64 -41.96 32.94
N ILE A 723 20.01 -42.25 34.18
CA ILE A 723 19.78 -43.56 34.80
C ILE A 723 18.74 -43.48 35.92
N TRP A 724 17.90 -44.51 35.97
CA TRP A 724 17.06 -44.86 37.10
C TRP A 724 17.13 -46.38 37.23
N ASN A 725 18.01 -46.86 38.11
CA ASN A 725 18.57 -48.21 38.03
C ASN A 725 17.51 -49.32 37.95
N GLN A 726 16.42 -49.25 38.72
CA GLN A 726 15.32 -50.21 38.66
C GLN A 726 14.64 -50.32 37.29
N LEU A 727 14.63 -49.25 36.48
CA LEU A 727 14.04 -49.25 35.14
C LEU A 727 15.09 -49.54 34.06
N THR A 728 16.23 -48.85 34.11
CA THR A 728 17.20 -48.85 33.02
C THR A 728 18.33 -49.87 33.19
N GLY A 729 18.59 -50.30 34.42
CA GLY A 729 19.89 -50.83 34.82
C GLY A 729 21.01 -49.82 34.54
N TRP A 730 22.24 -50.33 34.43
CA TRP A 730 23.45 -49.52 34.23
C TRP A 730 23.81 -49.21 32.77
N PHE A 731 23.10 -49.84 31.83
CA PHE A 731 23.44 -49.87 30.40
C PHE A 731 22.39 -49.27 29.47
N ASN A 732 21.20 -48.93 29.99
CA ASN A 732 20.18 -48.21 29.24
C ASN A 732 19.92 -46.87 29.90
N PHE A 733 19.11 -46.04 29.24
CA PHE A 733 18.88 -44.67 29.66
C PHE A 733 17.42 -44.28 29.46
N ILE A 734 16.97 -43.35 30.28
CA ILE A 734 15.66 -42.73 30.21
C ILE A 734 15.62 -41.78 29.00
N THR A 735 14.48 -41.71 28.32
CA THR A 735 14.26 -40.86 27.15
C THR A 735 13.42 -39.63 27.44
N PHE A 736 12.94 -39.47 28.67
CA PHE A 736 12.23 -38.28 29.15
C PHE A 736 12.26 -38.24 30.67
N THR A 737 12.50 -37.07 31.27
CA THR A 737 12.25 -36.86 32.69
C THR A 737 11.77 -35.46 33.01
N GLU A 738 10.87 -35.35 33.98
CA GLU A 738 10.51 -34.11 34.64
C GLU A 738 10.58 -34.30 36.15
N MET A 739 11.28 -33.40 36.84
CA MET A 739 11.17 -33.28 38.29
C MET A 739 10.37 -32.03 38.63
N LYS A 740 9.35 -32.20 39.47
CA LYS A 740 8.41 -31.15 39.81
C LYS A 740 7.97 -31.20 41.27
N ILE A 741 7.69 -30.03 41.83
CA ILE A 741 7.29 -29.88 43.22
C ILE A 741 5.91 -29.25 43.33
N LYS A 742 5.12 -29.69 44.30
CA LYS A 742 3.80 -29.14 44.60
C LYS A 742 3.74 -28.79 46.08
N GLU A 743 3.38 -27.55 46.38
CA GLU A 743 3.16 -27.11 47.76
C GLU A 743 2.01 -27.93 48.37
N ARG A 744 2.08 -28.34 49.63
CA ARG A 744 0.95 -28.98 50.31
C ARG A 744 -0.06 -27.94 50.79
N GLU A 745 -1.33 -28.30 50.76
CA GLU A 745 -2.35 -27.47 51.40
C GLU A 745 -2.10 -27.43 52.92
N LYS A 746 -2.16 -26.23 53.50
CA LYS A 746 -2.21 -26.09 54.95
C LYS A 746 -3.58 -26.58 55.40
N ASN A 747 -3.63 -27.77 56.00
CA ASN A 747 -4.83 -28.28 56.66
C ASN A 747 -5.29 -27.36 57.79
#